data_AF-A0A973J4Q2-F1
#
_entry.id   AF-A0A973J4Q2-F1
#
_cell.length_a   1.000
_cell.length_b   1.000
_cell.length_c   1.000
_cell.angle_alpha   90.00
_cell.angle_beta   90.00
_cell.angle_gamma   90.00
#
_symmetry.space_group_name_H-M   'P 1'
#
loop_
_entity.id
_entity.type
_entity.pdbx_description
1 polymer ?
#
loop_
_entity_poly.entity_id
_entity_poly.type
_entity_poly.pdbx_seq_one_letter_code
_entity_poly.pdbx_strand_id
1 'polypeptide(L)'
;MSRYPLLEELWIWNDNQTGTLAPTSTVLRSVQAFDNHYTAADFSGLFPSGRAAEVNVNGNELTSLSISDSPGLMFLYAKDNNLGQMAVDDTIEIMVSYGTSGGVLDLSGNSAPSEGGLVFASILESRGWTVTLEAGQNSSEIEIGSRYISVSSTSAAIFWDTTQPGTSAVFYGSDYDLSDEVSSEIMTNNHFMLIEGLNPDTTYIFRIFSEDTNGNTSSAIGTLKTRTEGNVYWEDDFHRADGPVGNNWEASNNATAVVSDEILQRTDENQYRILFNMTETELPADYFVTIFVPETTVGRNFWGLIGRYDENEGTGNKIFWTNVGSENAGVGHASIDNDLSLTVTGGYPENWTGSGIHAVTLGYSGNRVTVYLDGEELGYFNDATNNQTGTGIGLVGEGNGGSFNVLDVRVTDFLPDFSFAEDDASPVITAFEIPETSQSLTVPIESFEVDDFLVTGYMITETPEAPDFFGSGWSEEIPHQYVFQSEGLKTLYAWAKDGNNLIGGSLSESVSDSVLISTEDPNDDIDKDDDEPHKPEKLDISKVKYKIVADNQIQIKFKTNNKSKGIIKYGTDPRNLNKKKTEDKNHQDHSISIKGLNPGTKYYFRIQAKDVYNQSDSRRINQLFLPELKKIQPRDFSLLKSAGKNFQKKEIDNKEDNDSQGREYSEKLNSENQENRSQTPQEQIQKFEERQTSQKKSFVWWNPSTWF
;
A
#
# COMPACT_ATOMS: atom_id res chain seq x y z
N MET A 1 39.78 23.26 33.67
CA MET A 1 40.16 22.48 34.88
C MET A 1 41.67 22.20 34.99
N SER A 2 42.55 23.04 34.42
CA SER A 2 44.02 22.84 34.41
C SER A 2 44.73 22.98 35.76
N ARG A 3 44.02 23.34 36.82
CA ARG A 3 44.57 23.57 38.17
C ARG A 3 44.63 22.30 39.04
N TYR A 4 44.00 21.20 38.62
CA TYR A 4 43.87 19.98 39.42
C TYR A 4 44.31 18.74 38.62
N PRO A 5 45.63 18.58 38.37
CA PRO A 5 46.14 17.48 37.53
C PRO A 5 45.97 16.10 38.15
N LEU A 6 45.75 16.01 39.46
CA LEU A 6 45.57 14.77 40.22
C LEU A 6 44.11 14.52 40.65
N LEU A 7 43.15 15.15 39.98
CA LEU A 7 41.74 14.98 40.31
C LEU A 7 41.26 13.59 39.89
N GLU A 8 40.83 12.77 40.83
CA GLU A 8 40.33 11.42 40.55
C GLU A 8 38.81 11.38 40.35
N GLU A 9 38.08 12.29 40.98
CA GLU A 9 36.61 12.35 40.95
C GLU A 9 36.17 13.79 40.71
N LEU A 10 35.34 14.00 39.68
CA LEU A 10 34.78 15.30 39.32
C LEU A 10 33.26 15.23 39.40
N TRP A 11 32.70 15.85 40.42
CA TRP A 11 31.28 15.78 40.76
C TRP A 11 30.68 17.19 40.79
N ILE A 12 29.86 17.50 39.79
CA ILE A 12 29.36 18.84 39.44
C ILE A 12 27.94 18.76 38.85
N TRP A 13 27.12 17.82 39.33
CA TRP A 13 25.75 17.62 38.85
C TRP A 13 24.79 18.67 39.40
N ASN A 14 23.69 18.97 38.69
CA ASN A 14 22.65 19.90 39.15
C ASN A 14 23.17 21.30 39.52
N ASP A 15 24.24 21.75 38.86
CA ASP A 15 24.94 22.99 39.20
C ASP A 15 24.66 24.14 38.20
N ASN A 16 23.74 23.92 37.25
CA ASN A 16 23.37 24.88 36.19
C ASN A 16 24.59 25.33 35.35
N GLN A 17 25.56 24.43 35.17
CA GLN A 17 26.78 24.71 34.40
C GLN A 17 26.48 24.71 32.89
N THR A 18 27.19 25.54 32.12
CA THR A 18 26.97 25.68 30.68
C THR A 18 28.28 25.59 29.88
N GLY A 19 28.19 25.46 28.55
CA GLY A 19 29.34 25.46 27.65
C GLY A 19 29.95 24.08 27.43
N THR A 20 31.28 24.00 27.35
CA THR A 20 31.99 22.73 27.10
C THR A 20 32.57 22.12 28.37
N LEU A 21 32.22 20.88 28.66
CA LEU A 21 32.81 20.08 29.72
C LEU A 21 34.10 19.40 29.23
N ALA A 22 35.26 19.95 29.60
CA ALA A 22 36.57 19.43 29.20
C ALA A 22 37.54 19.35 30.41
N PRO A 23 37.44 18.28 31.23
CA PRO A 23 38.43 18.01 32.26
C PRO A 23 39.80 17.64 31.66
N THR A 24 40.87 17.84 32.44
CA THR A 24 42.25 17.65 31.94
C THR A 24 43.09 16.67 32.77
N SER A 25 42.50 16.02 33.78
CA SER A 25 43.24 15.09 34.64
C SER A 25 43.18 13.68 34.08
N THR A 26 44.34 13.10 33.78
CA THR A 26 44.49 11.74 33.24
C THR A 26 44.38 10.65 34.32
N VAL A 27 44.20 11.04 35.59
CA VAL A 27 43.94 10.12 36.70
C VAL A 27 42.46 10.04 37.08
N LEU A 28 41.57 10.71 36.33
CA LEU A 28 40.12 10.65 36.54
C LEU A 28 39.57 9.22 36.49
N ARG A 29 38.59 8.97 37.35
CA ARG A 29 37.88 7.70 37.49
C ARG A 29 36.37 7.87 37.44
N SER A 30 35.87 9.00 37.94
CA SER A 30 34.45 9.29 37.99
C SER A 30 34.20 10.73 37.57
N VAL A 31 33.34 10.92 36.59
CA VAL A 31 32.78 12.23 36.23
C VAL A 31 31.27 12.14 36.39
N GLN A 32 30.70 12.94 37.28
CA GLN A 32 29.27 13.04 37.51
C GLN A 32 28.85 14.50 37.26
N ALA A 33 28.32 14.76 36.07
CA ALA A 33 27.99 16.10 35.58
C ALA A 33 26.56 16.16 34.97
N PHE A 34 25.69 15.26 35.41
CA PHE A 34 24.30 15.18 34.95
C PHE A 34 23.44 16.37 35.42
N ASP A 35 22.30 16.58 34.75
CA ASP A 35 21.35 17.68 34.98
C ASP A 35 22.02 19.07 34.97
N ASN A 36 22.70 19.39 33.88
CA ASN A 36 23.29 20.70 33.60
C ASN A 36 22.90 21.16 32.19
N HIS A 37 23.50 22.24 31.68
CA HIS A 37 23.26 22.78 30.34
C HIS A 37 24.55 22.78 29.50
N TYR A 38 25.38 21.75 29.63
CA TYR A 38 26.56 21.60 28.78
C TYR A 38 26.12 21.29 27.34
N THR A 39 26.76 21.96 26.37
CA THR A 39 26.46 21.80 24.95
C THR A 39 27.46 20.90 24.22
N ALA A 40 28.60 20.61 24.86
CA ALA A 40 29.62 19.69 24.37
C ALA A 40 30.43 19.08 25.53
N ALA A 41 30.96 17.88 25.35
CA ALA A 41 31.85 17.23 26.31
C ALA A 41 33.04 16.57 25.60
N ASP A 42 34.24 16.73 26.17
CA ASP A 42 35.47 16.13 25.67
C ASP A 42 36.20 15.40 26.80
N PHE A 43 36.20 14.07 26.67
CA PHE A 43 36.88 13.13 27.54
C PHE A 43 38.00 12.37 26.83
N SER A 44 38.48 12.91 25.72
CA SER A 44 39.49 12.22 24.90
C SER A 44 40.80 12.04 25.67
N GLY A 45 41.33 10.81 25.68
CA GLY A 45 42.60 10.46 26.32
C GLY A 45 42.60 10.50 27.85
N LEU A 46 41.43 10.64 28.50
CA LEU A 46 41.35 10.79 29.96
C LEU A 46 41.31 9.46 30.72
N PHE A 47 40.84 8.38 30.09
CA PHE A 47 40.64 7.09 30.75
C PHE A 47 41.52 5.99 30.15
N PRO A 48 42.74 5.76 30.69
CA PRO A 48 43.64 4.71 30.19
C PRO A 48 43.14 3.30 30.52
N SER A 49 43.56 2.32 29.72
CA SER A 49 43.22 0.90 29.88
C SER A 49 43.66 0.33 31.24
N GLY A 50 42.92 -0.67 31.75
CA GLY A 50 43.27 -1.40 32.98
C GLY A 50 42.66 -0.83 34.26
N ARG A 51 41.84 0.22 34.14
CA ARG A 51 41.05 0.79 35.23
C ARG A 51 39.69 1.20 34.71
N ALA A 52 38.62 0.69 35.32
CA ALA A 52 37.26 1.07 34.97
C ALA A 52 36.97 2.51 35.41
N ALA A 53 36.53 3.33 34.47
CA ALA A 53 36.08 4.69 34.70
C ALA A 53 34.58 4.83 34.36
N GLU A 54 33.96 5.79 35.02
CA GLU A 54 32.55 6.12 34.88
C GLU A 54 32.37 7.60 34.52
N VAL A 55 31.52 7.86 33.52
CA VAL A 55 31.09 9.18 33.10
C VAL A 55 29.57 9.19 33.06
N ASN A 56 28.98 10.16 33.77
CA ASN A 56 27.55 10.43 33.74
C ASN A 56 27.31 11.90 33.39
N VAL A 57 26.78 12.12 32.20
CA VAL A 57 26.44 13.42 31.60
C VAL A 57 24.97 13.46 31.14
N ASN A 58 24.12 12.64 31.77
CA ASN A 58 22.69 12.59 31.50
C ASN A 58 22.01 13.96 31.65
N GLY A 59 20.94 14.23 30.89
CA GLY A 59 20.13 15.43 31.10
C GLY A 59 20.91 16.72 30.85
N ASN A 60 21.68 16.77 29.76
CA ASN A 60 22.40 17.94 29.29
C ASN A 60 21.90 18.34 27.88
N GLU A 61 22.54 19.32 27.26
CA GLU A 61 22.20 19.79 25.91
C GLU A 61 23.30 19.42 24.90
N LEU A 62 23.98 18.29 25.12
CA LEU A 62 25.16 17.90 24.36
C LEU A 62 24.81 17.66 22.89
N THR A 63 25.46 18.39 21.99
CA THR A 63 25.43 18.14 20.53
C THR A 63 26.67 17.39 20.04
N SER A 64 27.67 17.26 20.91
CA SER A 64 28.91 16.53 20.63
C SER A 64 29.48 15.91 21.91
N LEU A 65 30.00 14.69 21.77
CA LEU A 65 30.64 13.92 22.83
C LEU A 65 31.89 13.27 22.26
N SER A 66 33.06 13.71 22.71
CA SER A 66 34.34 13.13 22.29
C SER A 66 34.89 12.23 23.39
N ILE A 67 35.09 10.96 23.06
CA ILE A 67 35.61 9.95 23.99
C ILE A 67 36.89 9.26 23.48
N SER A 68 37.44 9.67 22.34
CA SER A 68 38.59 9.03 21.69
C SER A 68 39.77 8.75 22.63
N ASP A 69 40.51 7.66 22.40
CA ASP A 69 41.67 7.27 23.22
C ASP A 69 41.38 7.06 24.74
N SER A 70 40.14 6.72 25.11
CA SER A 70 39.75 6.43 26.50
C SER A 70 39.29 4.97 26.73
N PRO A 71 40.13 3.95 26.47
CA PRO A 71 39.75 2.54 26.57
C PRO A 71 39.46 2.04 27.99
N GLY A 72 39.70 2.85 29.02
CA GLY A 72 39.29 2.58 30.41
C GLY A 72 37.85 2.99 30.73
N LEU A 73 37.14 3.64 29.79
CA LEU A 73 35.75 4.04 29.98
C LEU A 73 34.83 2.80 29.90
N MET A 74 34.27 2.41 31.04
CA MET A 74 33.46 1.19 31.17
C MET A 74 31.98 1.47 31.44
N PHE A 75 31.68 2.67 31.92
CA PHE A 75 30.32 3.11 32.23
C PHE A 75 30.12 4.51 31.67
N LEU A 76 29.35 4.62 30.59
CA LEU A 76 29.02 5.88 29.95
C LEU A 76 27.50 6.06 29.95
N TYR A 77 27.04 7.05 30.70
CA TYR A 77 25.66 7.49 30.72
C TYR A 77 25.57 8.88 30.09
N ALA A 78 24.98 8.98 28.90
CA ALA A 78 24.76 10.21 28.16
C ALA A 78 23.33 10.30 27.63
N LYS A 79 22.36 9.83 28.42
CA LYS A 79 20.94 9.83 28.07
C LYS A 79 20.36 11.25 28.10
N ASP A 80 19.21 11.46 27.46
CA ASP A 80 18.45 12.72 27.47
C ASP A 80 19.34 13.92 27.13
N ASN A 81 19.87 13.93 25.92
CA ASN A 81 20.78 14.93 25.38
C ASN A 81 20.38 15.29 23.94
N ASN A 82 21.15 16.15 23.26
CA ASN A 82 20.86 16.59 21.89
C ASN A 82 21.83 15.99 20.85
N LEU A 83 22.32 14.76 21.07
CA LEU A 83 23.24 14.12 20.14
C LEU A 83 22.49 13.71 18.86
N GLY A 84 23.01 14.13 17.71
CA GLY A 84 22.54 13.69 16.40
C GLY A 84 22.93 12.24 16.09
N GLN A 85 22.24 11.60 15.13
CA GLN A 85 22.48 10.20 14.74
C GLN A 85 23.97 9.89 14.49
N MET A 86 24.68 10.75 13.76
CA MET A 86 26.12 10.58 13.49
C MET A 86 26.96 10.55 14.77
N ALA A 87 26.67 11.42 15.75
CA ALA A 87 27.41 11.44 17.02
C ALA A 87 27.10 10.22 17.90
N VAL A 88 25.87 9.69 17.81
CA VAL A 88 25.47 8.43 18.45
C VAL A 88 26.23 7.26 17.84
N ASP A 89 26.22 7.14 16.51
CA ASP A 89 26.93 6.07 15.79
C ASP A 89 28.44 6.10 16.05
N ASP A 90 29.07 7.27 15.94
CA ASP A 90 30.50 7.47 16.23
C ASP A 90 30.84 7.04 17.65
N THR A 91 29.98 7.36 18.63
CA THR A 91 30.19 6.98 20.03
C THR A 91 30.18 5.46 20.18
N ILE A 92 29.22 4.77 19.56
CA ILE A 92 29.10 3.31 19.62
C ILE A 92 30.31 2.66 18.92
N GLU A 93 30.70 3.14 17.73
CA GLU A 93 31.86 2.65 16.97
C GLU A 93 33.16 2.80 17.78
N ILE A 94 33.39 3.97 18.38
CA ILE A 94 34.57 4.20 19.22
C ILE A 94 34.60 3.22 20.40
N MET A 95 33.46 2.98 21.06
CA MET A 95 33.37 2.00 22.15
C MET A 95 33.67 0.57 21.66
N VAL A 96 33.21 0.18 20.47
CA VAL A 96 33.57 -1.10 19.85
C VAL A 96 35.08 -1.21 19.62
N SER A 97 35.72 -0.12 19.19
CA SER A 97 37.15 -0.09 18.87
C SER A 97 38.07 -0.39 20.06
N TYR A 98 37.60 -0.16 21.29
CA TYR A 98 38.37 -0.44 22.51
C TYR A 98 38.50 -1.94 22.81
N GLY A 99 37.66 -2.78 22.22
CA GLY A 99 37.76 -4.23 22.40
C GLY A 99 37.48 -4.71 23.84
N THR A 100 36.82 -3.89 24.65
CA THR A 100 36.49 -4.18 26.06
C THR A 100 35.21 -5.01 26.18
N SER A 101 35.06 -5.71 27.31
CA SER A 101 33.92 -6.60 27.61
C SER A 101 33.33 -6.28 28.98
N GLY A 102 32.00 -6.32 29.09
CA GLY A 102 31.27 -6.02 30.33
C GLY A 102 31.31 -4.54 30.69
N GLY A 103 30.19 -3.83 30.56
CA GLY A 103 30.11 -2.38 30.78
C GLY A 103 28.70 -1.85 30.53
N VAL A 104 28.51 -0.54 30.62
CA VAL A 104 27.23 0.12 30.33
C VAL A 104 27.43 1.28 29.37
N LEU A 105 26.63 1.31 28.32
CA LEU A 105 26.48 2.42 27.40
C LEU A 105 25.00 2.81 27.32
N ASP A 106 24.65 3.99 27.83
CA ASP A 106 23.28 4.53 27.75
C ASP A 106 23.28 5.83 26.97
N LEU A 107 22.69 5.79 25.77
CA LEU A 107 22.50 6.92 24.85
C LEU A 107 21.01 7.18 24.58
N SER A 108 20.09 6.60 25.36
CA SER A 108 18.64 6.81 25.20
C SER A 108 18.23 8.29 25.33
N GLY A 109 17.13 8.72 24.72
CA GLY A 109 16.72 10.13 24.72
C GLY A 109 17.63 11.06 23.91
N ASN A 110 18.39 10.52 22.96
CA ASN A 110 19.09 11.26 21.90
C ASN A 110 18.46 10.89 20.53
N SER A 111 19.11 11.22 19.40
CA SER A 111 18.71 10.67 18.11
C SER A 111 18.92 9.15 18.05
N ALA A 112 18.06 8.43 17.32
CA ALA A 112 18.25 7.00 17.08
C ALA A 112 19.51 6.71 16.24
N PRO A 113 20.21 5.59 16.48
CA PRO A 113 21.36 5.15 15.67
C PRO A 113 20.96 4.80 14.24
N SER A 114 21.93 4.73 13.31
CA SER A 114 21.71 4.10 11.99
C SER A 114 21.77 2.57 12.07
N GLU A 115 21.47 1.87 10.97
CA GLU A 115 21.70 0.42 10.87
C GLU A 115 23.15 0.03 11.17
N GLY A 116 24.12 0.83 10.70
CA GLY A 116 25.54 0.62 11.02
C GLY A 116 25.83 0.78 12.51
N GLY A 117 25.21 1.78 13.15
CA GLY A 117 25.25 1.97 14.60
C GLY A 117 24.66 0.79 15.38
N LEU A 118 23.54 0.23 14.92
CA LEU A 118 22.91 -0.96 15.51
C LEU A 118 23.79 -2.22 15.37
N VAL A 119 24.47 -2.38 14.23
CA VAL A 119 25.47 -3.45 14.07
C VAL A 119 26.58 -3.30 15.10
N PHE A 120 27.11 -2.10 15.32
CA PHE A 120 28.11 -1.87 16.36
C PHE A 120 27.57 -2.09 17.78
N ALA A 121 26.32 -1.72 18.05
CA ALA A 121 25.66 -1.98 19.33
C ALA A 121 25.56 -3.50 19.61
N SER A 122 25.15 -4.30 18.62
CA SER A 122 25.08 -5.76 18.74
C SER A 122 26.45 -6.40 19.04
N ILE A 123 27.53 -5.82 18.50
CA ILE A 123 28.90 -6.25 18.80
C ILE A 123 29.24 -6.00 20.27
N LEU A 124 28.87 -4.83 20.84
CA LEU A 124 29.07 -4.55 22.26
C LEU A 124 28.26 -5.50 23.14
N GLU A 125 26.98 -5.71 22.82
CA GLU A 125 26.10 -6.63 23.55
C GLU A 125 26.64 -8.07 23.54
N SER A 126 27.16 -8.53 22.39
CA SER A 126 27.82 -9.84 22.29
C SER A 126 29.05 -9.98 23.19
N ARG A 127 29.67 -8.86 23.58
CA ARG A 127 30.79 -8.78 24.52
C ARG A 127 30.33 -8.54 25.97
N GLY A 128 29.02 -8.64 26.23
CA GLY A 128 28.42 -8.50 27.56
C GLY A 128 28.22 -7.07 28.02
N TRP A 129 28.19 -6.09 27.12
CA TRP A 129 27.77 -4.74 27.45
C TRP A 129 26.24 -4.66 27.60
N THR A 130 25.79 -3.83 28.54
CA THR A 130 24.42 -3.34 28.56
C THR A 130 24.37 -2.08 27.70
N VAL A 131 23.66 -2.14 26.57
CA VAL A 131 23.50 -1.00 25.67
C VAL A 131 22.03 -0.55 25.70
N THR A 132 21.81 0.74 25.92
CA THR A 132 20.47 1.35 25.91
C THR A 132 20.49 2.53 24.93
N LEU A 133 19.66 2.47 23.88
CA LEU A 133 19.59 3.47 22.82
C LEU A 133 18.17 3.98 22.66
N GLU A 134 17.99 5.12 21.96
CA GLU A 134 16.67 5.56 21.54
C GLU A 134 16.11 4.61 20.48
N ALA A 135 14.83 4.24 20.61
CA ALA A 135 14.16 3.45 19.59
C ALA A 135 14.00 4.32 18.32
N GLY A 136 14.48 3.82 17.19
CA GLY A 136 14.26 4.50 15.91
C GLY A 136 12.78 4.62 15.59
N GLN A 137 12.30 5.84 15.38
CA GLN A 137 11.16 6.11 14.51
C GLN A 137 11.72 6.14 13.09
N ASN A 138 12.01 4.97 12.51
CA ASN A 138 12.25 4.75 11.08
C ASN A 138 12.51 3.25 10.88
N SER A 139 11.46 2.55 10.48
CA SER A 139 11.55 1.27 9.79
C SER A 139 12.47 1.45 8.58
N SER A 140 13.46 0.58 8.39
CA SER A 140 14.23 0.51 7.14
C SER A 140 13.39 -0.05 5.98
N GLU A 141 12.14 -0.44 6.24
CA GLU A 141 11.19 -0.83 5.22
C GLU A 141 10.49 0.41 4.64
N ILE A 142 10.31 0.42 3.33
CA ILE A 142 9.32 1.27 2.69
C ILE A 142 7.96 0.87 3.25
N GLU A 143 7.18 1.82 3.76
CA GLU A 143 5.84 1.58 4.30
C GLU A 143 4.85 2.46 3.55
N ILE A 144 3.73 1.86 3.10
CA ILE A 144 2.60 2.59 2.53
C ILE A 144 1.77 3.20 3.67
N GLY A 145 1.63 4.53 3.66
CA GLY A 145 0.83 5.28 4.61
C GLY A 145 -0.62 5.48 4.17
N SER A 146 -1.05 6.74 4.17
CA SER A 146 -2.41 7.18 3.85
C SER A 146 -2.79 6.84 2.41
N ARG A 147 -4.01 6.33 2.22
CA ARG A 147 -4.52 5.86 0.92
C ARG A 147 -5.84 6.53 0.60
N TYR A 148 -5.99 6.94 -0.65
CA TYR A 148 -7.17 7.65 -1.12
C TYR A 148 -7.64 7.12 -2.46
N ILE A 149 -8.96 7.10 -2.67
CA ILE A 149 -9.60 6.63 -3.90
C ILE A 149 -10.65 7.62 -4.36
N SER A 150 -10.64 7.98 -5.64
CA SER A 150 -11.70 8.72 -6.33
C SER A 150 -12.29 7.88 -7.46
N VAL A 151 -13.59 7.61 -7.43
CA VAL A 151 -14.25 6.73 -8.42
C VAL A 151 -15.26 7.48 -9.30
N SER A 152 -15.22 7.21 -10.61
CA SER A 152 -16.26 7.56 -11.57
C SER A 152 -17.11 6.33 -11.92
N SER A 153 -17.95 6.44 -12.96
CA SER A 153 -18.65 5.28 -13.50
C SER A 153 -17.73 4.34 -14.31
N THR A 154 -16.58 4.83 -14.81
CA THR A 154 -15.69 4.06 -15.70
C THR A 154 -14.20 4.20 -15.37
N SER A 155 -13.84 4.85 -14.28
CA SER A 155 -12.46 5.03 -13.87
C SER A 155 -12.33 5.13 -12.36
N ALA A 156 -11.13 4.87 -11.85
CA ALA A 156 -10.77 5.09 -10.46
C ALA A 156 -9.34 5.65 -10.37
N ALA A 157 -9.16 6.68 -9.57
CA ALA A 157 -7.88 7.26 -9.24
C ALA A 157 -7.49 6.85 -7.83
N ILE A 158 -6.29 6.30 -7.68
CA ILE A 158 -5.77 5.80 -6.41
C ILE A 158 -4.50 6.56 -6.07
N PHE A 159 -4.43 7.03 -4.83
CA PHE A 159 -3.30 7.76 -4.30
C PHE A 159 -2.83 7.12 -3.01
N TRP A 160 -1.52 7.12 -2.79
CA TRP A 160 -0.94 6.72 -1.52
C TRP A 160 0.38 7.44 -1.27
N ASP A 161 0.82 7.51 -0.02
CA ASP A 161 2.17 7.96 0.32
C ASP A 161 3.02 6.82 0.86
N THR A 162 4.33 7.03 0.85
CA THR A 162 5.31 6.11 1.46
C THR A 162 6.30 6.85 2.34
N THR A 163 6.86 6.11 3.31
CA THR A 163 7.91 6.61 4.20
C THR A 163 9.24 6.90 3.48
N GLN A 164 9.46 6.29 2.31
CA GLN A 164 10.67 6.43 1.49
C GLN A 164 10.33 6.38 0.00
N PRO A 165 11.16 6.99 -0.89
CA PRO A 165 10.83 7.03 -2.32
C PRO A 165 10.74 5.63 -2.92
N GLY A 166 9.61 5.33 -3.54
CA GLY A 166 9.35 4.04 -4.19
C GLY A 166 8.72 4.18 -5.56
N THR A 167 8.65 3.07 -6.28
CA THR A 167 7.84 2.91 -7.50
C THR A 167 6.34 2.91 -7.17
N SER A 168 5.50 3.09 -8.20
CA SER A 168 4.04 3.09 -8.05
C SER A 168 3.42 1.97 -8.87
N ALA A 169 2.69 1.04 -8.26
CA ALA A 169 1.92 0.03 -8.99
C ALA A 169 0.55 -0.21 -8.36
N VAL A 170 -0.47 -0.39 -9.20
CA VAL A 170 -1.79 -0.88 -8.81
C VAL A 170 -2.13 -2.12 -9.64
N PHE A 171 -2.28 -3.25 -8.97
CA PHE A 171 -2.88 -4.46 -9.51
C PHE A 171 -4.37 -4.44 -9.19
N TYR A 172 -5.26 -4.75 -10.13
CA TYR A 172 -6.70 -4.69 -9.88
C TYR A 172 -7.48 -5.77 -10.66
N GLY A 173 -8.70 -6.04 -10.18
CA GLY A 173 -9.59 -7.01 -10.80
C GLY A 173 -10.95 -7.08 -10.10
N SER A 174 -11.90 -7.80 -10.69
CA SER A 174 -13.19 -8.10 -10.02
C SER A 174 -13.09 -9.25 -9.02
N ASP A 175 -11.90 -9.82 -8.86
CA ASP A 175 -11.54 -10.91 -7.97
C ASP A 175 -10.07 -10.77 -7.50
N TYR A 176 -9.63 -11.65 -6.61
CA TYR A 176 -8.31 -11.61 -5.97
C TYR A 176 -7.16 -12.06 -6.90
N ASP A 177 -7.42 -12.46 -8.15
CA ASP A 177 -6.34 -12.78 -9.09
C ASP A 177 -5.63 -11.49 -9.57
N LEU A 178 -6.27 -10.31 -9.42
CA LEU A 178 -5.74 -8.97 -9.74
C LEU A 178 -4.98 -8.95 -11.07
N SER A 179 -5.65 -9.41 -12.12
CA SER A 179 -5.03 -9.70 -13.42
C SER A 179 -4.63 -8.49 -14.25
N ASP A 180 -5.16 -7.32 -13.91
CA ASP A 180 -4.89 -6.07 -14.60
C ASP A 180 -3.91 -5.20 -13.76
N GLU A 181 -3.09 -4.39 -14.43
CA GLU A 181 -2.04 -3.60 -13.79
C GLU A 181 -1.94 -2.21 -14.44
N VAL A 182 -1.71 -1.20 -13.61
CA VAL A 182 -1.16 0.11 -14.02
C VAL A 182 0.03 0.44 -13.12
N SER A 183 1.13 0.93 -13.70
CA SER A 183 2.37 1.20 -12.94
C SER A 183 3.22 2.35 -13.50
N SER A 184 4.04 2.94 -12.64
CA SER A 184 5.05 3.96 -12.91
C SER A 184 6.37 3.60 -12.19
N GLU A 185 7.50 3.73 -12.90
CA GLU A 185 8.84 3.49 -12.36
C GLU A 185 9.46 4.73 -11.71
N ILE A 186 8.71 5.85 -11.62
CA ILE A 186 9.19 7.09 -11.00
C ILE A 186 9.26 6.90 -9.49
N MET A 187 10.43 7.23 -8.93
CA MET A 187 10.68 7.16 -7.48
C MET A 187 10.12 8.39 -6.79
N THR A 188 9.06 8.22 -6.01
CA THR A 188 8.36 9.30 -5.31
C THR A 188 7.88 8.83 -3.94
N ASN A 189 7.60 9.78 -3.03
CA ASN A 189 6.91 9.52 -1.75
C ASN A 189 5.40 9.71 -1.86
N ASN A 190 4.92 10.32 -2.94
CA ASN A 190 3.51 10.56 -3.17
C ASN A 190 3.16 9.90 -4.49
N HIS A 191 2.36 8.86 -4.43
CA HIS A 191 2.02 8.00 -5.54
C HIS A 191 0.61 8.30 -6.04
N PHE A 192 0.43 8.17 -7.35
CA PHE A 192 -0.86 8.32 -8.00
C PHE A 192 -0.95 7.36 -9.17
N MET A 193 -2.08 6.67 -9.30
CA MET A 193 -2.39 5.81 -10.44
C MET A 193 -3.85 5.97 -10.87
N LEU A 194 -4.05 6.18 -12.17
CA LEU A 194 -5.37 6.20 -12.81
C LEU A 194 -5.69 4.85 -13.44
N ILE A 195 -6.82 4.26 -13.05
CA ILE A 195 -7.43 3.10 -13.68
C ILE A 195 -8.56 3.57 -14.58
N GLU A 196 -8.49 3.28 -15.87
CA GLU A 196 -9.54 3.60 -16.85
C GLU A 196 -10.27 2.35 -17.34
N GLY A 197 -11.45 2.54 -17.95
CA GLY A 197 -12.18 1.46 -18.62
C GLY A 197 -12.91 0.48 -17.68
N LEU A 198 -13.15 0.89 -16.43
CA LEU A 198 -13.91 0.10 -15.48
C LEU A 198 -15.39 0.01 -15.87
N ASN A 199 -16.06 -1.06 -15.43
CA ASN A 199 -17.51 -1.22 -15.61
C ASN A 199 -18.27 -0.40 -14.54
N PRO A 200 -19.37 0.29 -14.87
CA PRO A 200 -20.22 0.97 -13.89
C PRO A 200 -20.85 0.04 -12.85
N ASP A 201 -21.16 0.57 -11.66
CA ASP A 201 -21.75 -0.16 -10.52
C ASP A 201 -21.09 -1.51 -10.21
N THR A 202 -19.76 -1.56 -10.30
CA THR A 202 -18.96 -2.78 -10.16
C THR A 202 -17.93 -2.60 -9.05
N THR A 203 -17.88 -3.58 -8.14
CA THR A 203 -16.85 -3.65 -7.10
C THR A 203 -15.59 -4.29 -7.68
N TYR A 204 -14.46 -3.63 -7.46
CA TYR A 204 -13.11 -4.08 -7.80
C TYR A 204 -12.30 -4.25 -6.52
N ILE A 205 -11.40 -5.22 -6.54
CA ILE A 205 -10.32 -5.39 -5.56
C ILE A 205 -9.07 -4.84 -6.23
N PHE A 206 -8.23 -4.15 -5.46
CA PHE A 206 -6.95 -3.68 -5.94
C PHE A 206 -5.86 -3.91 -4.89
N ARG A 207 -4.61 -4.05 -5.33
CA ARG A 207 -3.40 -4.04 -4.51
C ARG A 207 -2.50 -2.90 -4.99
N ILE A 208 -2.23 -1.93 -4.13
CA ILE A 208 -1.14 -0.98 -4.33
C ILE A 208 0.19 -1.62 -3.93
N PHE A 209 1.26 -1.26 -4.63
CA PHE A 209 2.61 -1.79 -4.40
C PHE A 209 3.64 -0.70 -4.67
N SER A 210 4.65 -0.64 -3.82
CA SER A 210 5.81 0.24 -3.97
C SER A 210 7.11 -0.50 -3.64
N GLU A 211 8.12 -0.30 -4.48
CA GLU A 211 9.49 -0.82 -4.28
C GLU A 211 10.49 0.32 -4.27
N ASP A 212 11.35 0.38 -3.25
CA ASP A 212 12.41 1.37 -3.12
C ASP A 212 13.66 1.03 -3.96
N THR A 213 14.64 1.92 -4.02
CA THR A 213 15.90 1.68 -4.76
C THR A 213 16.75 0.52 -4.23
N ASN A 214 16.50 0.06 -2.99
CA ASN A 214 17.22 -1.04 -2.35
C ASN A 214 16.52 -2.40 -2.58
N GLY A 215 15.35 -2.40 -3.22
CA GLY A 215 14.52 -3.58 -3.45
C GLY A 215 13.64 -3.95 -2.25
N ASN A 216 13.49 -3.06 -1.27
CA ASN A 216 12.49 -3.23 -0.23
C ASN A 216 11.11 -2.94 -0.83
N THR A 217 10.09 -3.69 -0.41
CA THR A 217 8.75 -3.62 -0.99
C THR A 217 7.68 -3.43 0.06
N SER A 218 6.64 -2.68 -0.27
CA SER A 218 5.42 -2.55 0.52
C SER A 218 4.22 -2.74 -0.39
N SER A 219 3.16 -3.37 0.12
CA SER A 219 1.90 -3.48 -0.59
C SER A 219 0.71 -3.38 0.35
N ALA A 220 -0.43 -3.02 -0.22
CA ALA A 220 -1.69 -3.04 0.50
C ALA A 220 -2.87 -3.34 -0.42
N ILE A 221 -3.84 -4.08 0.10
CA ILE A 221 -5.08 -4.40 -0.63
C ILE A 221 -6.17 -3.41 -0.22
N GLY A 222 -7.08 -3.13 -1.14
CA GLY A 222 -8.31 -2.40 -0.87
C GLY A 222 -9.40 -2.80 -1.83
N THR A 223 -10.59 -2.24 -1.63
CA THR A 223 -11.70 -2.38 -2.57
C THR A 223 -12.21 -1.02 -3.00
N LEU A 224 -12.76 -0.96 -4.21
CA LEU A 224 -13.45 0.22 -4.72
C LEU A 224 -14.73 -0.21 -5.42
N LYS A 225 -15.73 0.67 -5.43
CA LYS A 225 -16.97 0.44 -6.18
C LYS A 225 -17.21 1.59 -7.14
N THR A 226 -17.22 1.30 -8.44
CA THR A 226 -17.55 2.31 -9.45
C THR A 226 -18.99 2.78 -9.31
N ARG A 227 -19.23 4.03 -9.72
CA ARG A 227 -20.57 4.62 -9.64
C ARG A 227 -21.49 4.05 -10.71
N THR A 228 -22.80 4.13 -10.47
CA THR A 228 -23.80 3.79 -11.49
C THR A 228 -23.85 4.83 -12.61
N GLU A 229 -23.60 6.10 -12.29
CA GLU A 229 -23.53 7.27 -13.19
C GLU A 229 -22.53 8.30 -12.64
N GLY A 230 -21.92 9.09 -13.51
CA GLY A 230 -20.98 10.16 -13.17
C GLY A 230 -19.86 10.28 -14.19
N ASN A 231 -19.60 11.51 -14.66
CA ASN A 231 -18.62 11.83 -15.69
C ASN A 231 -17.45 12.65 -15.12
N VAL A 232 -16.25 12.33 -15.59
CA VAL A 232 -15.08 13.20 -15.49
C VAL A 232 -15.05 14.05 -16.76
N TYR A 233 -15.22 15.36 -16.64
CA TYR A 233 -15.20 16.27 -17.78
C TYR A 233 -13.78 16.66 -18.19
N TRP A 234 -12.90 16.78 -17.21
CA TRP A 234 -11.51 17.17 -17.39
C TRP A 234 -10.69 16.74 -16.16
N GLU A 235 -9.45 16.33 -16.38
CA GLU A 235 -8.49 16.03 -15.33
C GLU A 235 -7.06 16.36 -15.81
N ASP A 236 -6.17 16.64 -14.86
CA ASP A 236 -4.74 16.80 -15.11
C ASP A 236 -3.93 16.25 -13.94
N ASP A 237 -3.25 15.14 -14.23
CA ASP A 237 -2.38 14.40 -13.32
C ASP A 237 -0.90 14.80 -13.44
N PHE A 238 -0.59 15.79 -14.28
CA PHE A 238 0.78 16.26 -14.53
C PHE A 238 1.77 15.18 -15.03
N HIS A 239 1.28 14.06 -15.60
CA HIS A 239 2.09 12.91 -16.02
C HIS A 239 2.67 12.95 -17.46
N ARG A 240 2.50 14.05 -18.23
CA ARG A 240 2.81 14.04 -19.69
C ARG A 240 3.98 14.93 -20.12
N ALA A 241 4.75 14.43 -21.09
CA ALA A 241 5.95 15.06 -21.68
C ALA A 241 5.65 16.21 -22.69
N ASP A 242 4.60 17.00 -22.48
CA ASP A 242 4.07 17.94 -23.49
C ASP A 242 4.34 19.44 -23.19
N GLY A 243 5.26 19.77 -22.30
CA GLY A 243 5.70 21.15 -22.04
C GLY A 243 6.06 21.42 -20.59
N PRO A 244 6.55 22.63 -20.24
CA PRO A 244 7.11 22.90 -18.91
C PRO A 244 6.10 22.83 -17.74
N VAL A 245 4.78 22.84 -17.99
CA VAL A 245 3.74 22.78 -16.93
C VAL A 245 2.53 21.87 -17.28
N GLY A 246 2.45 21.28 -18.49
CA GLY A 246 1.29 20.45 -18.91
C GLY A 246 0.01 21.24 -19.27
N ASN A 247 -0.89 20.62 -20.07
CA ASN A 247 -2.29 20.99 -20.36
C ASN A 247 -2.71 22.48 -20.43
N ASN A 248 -1.94 23.39 -21.05
CA ASN A 248 -2.30 24.83 -21.17
C ASN A 248 -2.40 25.58 -19.83
N TRP A 249 -1.66 25.16 -18.79
CA TRP A 249 -1.51 25.99 -17.60
C TRP A 249 -0.73 27.27 -17.91
N GLU A 250 -1.34 28.41 -17.63
CA GLU A 250 -0.80 29.74 -17.86
C GLU A 250 -0.55 30.48 -16.54
N ALA A 251 0.58 31.18 -16.50
CA ALA A 251 0.99 31.98 -15.36
C ALA A 251 0.40 33.39 -15.45
N SER A 252 -0.38 33.79 -14.45
CA SER A 252 -0.73 35.20 -14.23
C SER A 252 0.22 35.83 -13.21
N ASN A 253 0.46 37.14 -13.35
CA ASN A 253 1.32 37.92 -12.45
C ASN A 253 2.75 37.34 -12.26
N ASN A 254 3.34 36.68 -13.27
CA ASN A 254 4.65 36.01 -13.17
C ASN A 254 4.68 34.85 -12.15
N ALA A 255 3.59 34.11 -12.02
CA ALA A 255 3.60 32.79 -11.39
C ALA A 255 4.69 31.89 -11.99
N THR A 256 5.45 31.18 -11.15
CA THR A 256 6.38 30.15 -11.61
C THR A 256 5.94 28.80 -11.07
N ALA A 257 5.90 27.80 -11.96
CA ALA A 257 5.62 26.42 -11.60
C ALA A 257 6.53 25.49 -12.39
N VAL A 258 6.88 24.37 -11.79
CA VAL A 258 7.61 23.28 -12.43
C VAL A 258 6.88 21.99 -12.12
N VAL A 259 6.85 21.06 -13.07
CA VAL A 259 6.45 19.69 -12.78
C VAL A 259 7.72 18.91 -12.47
N SER A 260 7.79 18.34 -11.26
CA SER A 260 8.88 17.45 -10.81
C SER A 260 8.26 16.28 -10.07
N ASP A 261 8.74 15.07 -10.40
CA ASP A 261 8.28 13.83 -9.78
C ASP A 261 6.76 13.65 -9.89
N GLU A 262 6.20 13.96 -11.06
CA GLU A 262 4.75 13.85 -11.34
C GLU A 262 3.88 14.82 -10.52
N ILE A 263 4.49 15.82 -9.88
CA ILE A 263 3.81 16.80 -9.03
C ILE A 263 3.98 18.20 -9.61
N LEU A 264 2.89 18.94 -9.70
CA LEU A 264 2.96 20.37 -9.97
C LEU A 264 3.46 21.09 -8.72
N GLN A 265 4.67 21.65 -8.81
CA GLN A 265 5.29 22.45 -7.77
C GLN A 265 5.25 23.92 -8.16
N ARG A 266 4.52 24.73 -7.40
CA ARG A 266 4.56 26.19 -7.53
C ARG A 266 5.82 26.72 -6.85
N THR A 267 6.73 27.38 -7.57
CA THR A 267 8.10 27.70 -7.09
C THR A 267 8.31 29.15 -6.65
N ASP A 268 7.29 29.98 -6.76
CA ASP A 268 7.32 31.40 -6.42
C ASP A 268 7.16 31.65 -4.92
N GLU A 269 7.78 32.74 -4.45
CA GLU A 269 7.77 33.16 -3.05
C GLU A 269 7.22 34.59 -2.87
N ASN A 270 6.73 34.89 -1.66
CA ASN A 270 6.49 36.23 -1.12
C ASN A 270 5.37 37.11 -1.75
N GLN A 271 4.66 36.67 -2.80
CA GLN A 271 3.52 37.42 -3.38
C GLN A 271 2.33 36.52 -3.76
N TYR A 272 1.12 37.10 -3.80
CA TYR A 272 -0.08 36.48 -4.36
C TYR A 272 0.07 36.23 -5.87
N ARG A 273 -0.09 34.98 -6.29
CA ARG A 273 0.04 34.57 -7.70
C ARG A 273 -1.06 33.58 -8.07
N ILE A 274 -1.39 33.55 -9.37
CA ILE A 274 -2.38 32.64 -9.94
C ILE A 274 -1.73 31.84 -11.07
N LEU A 275 -1.91 30.53 -11.03
CA LEU A 275 -1.69 29.65 -12.17
C LEU A 275 -3.08 29.17 -12.61
N PHE A 276 -3.43 29.32 -13.88
CA PHE A 276 -4.78 29.00 -14.36
C PHE A 276 -4.72 28.11 -15.59
N ASN A 277 -5.79 27.38 -15.83
CA ASN A 277 -5.95 26.51 -16.98
C ASN A 277 -7.26 26.88 -17.66
N MET A 278 -7.17 27.37 -18.91
CA MET A 278 -8.35 27.70 -19.71
C MET A 278 -8.88 26.44 -20.36
N THR A 279 -10.13 26.08 -20.05
CA THR A 279 -10.81 24.95 -20.67
C THR A 279 -11.19 25.29 -22.11
N GLU A 280 -11.01 24.36 -23.03
CA GLU A 280 -11.43 24.54 -24.44
C GLU A 280 -12.95 24.64 -24.61
N THR A 281 -13.71 24.29 -23.58
CA THR A 281 -15.18 24.29 -23.54
C THR A 281 -15.70 24.98 -22.28
N GLU A 282 -16.93 25.51 -22.32
CA GLU A 282 -17.58 26.08 -21.14
C GLU A 282 -17.77 25.01 -20.06
N LEU A 283 -17.42 25.35 -18.82
CA LEU A 283 -17.68 24.48 -17.68
C LEU A 283 -19.19 24.29 -17.46
N PRO A 284 -19.66 23.10 -17.02
CA PRO A 284 -21.07 22.88 -16.73
C PRO A 284 -21.61 23.86 -15.68
N ALA A 285 -22.95 24.04 -15.68
CA ALA A 285 -23.61 24.90 -14.70
C ALA A 285 -23.44 24.37 -13.26
N ASP A 286 -23.64 23.06 -13.09
CA ASP A 286 -23.47 22.35 -11.82
C ASP A 286 -22.33 21.32 -12.00
N TYR A 287 -21.29 21.42 -11.17
CA TYR A 287 -20.08 20.62 -11.26
C TYR A 287 -19.26 20.75 -9.98
N PHE A 288 -18.24 19.90 -9.85
CA PHE A 288 -17.27 19.90 -8.78
C PHE A 288 -15.87 20.07 -9.37
N VAL A 289 -15.06 20.92 -8.74
CA VAL A 289 -13.62 21.00 -9.00
C VAL A 289 -12.88 20.57 -7.76
N THR A 290 -11.97 19.62 -7.91
CA THR A 290 -11.22 19.03 -6.81
C THR A 290 -9.73 19.13 -7.10
N ILE A 291 -8.95 19.50 -6.09
CA ILE A 291 -7.49 19.37 -6.10
C ILE A 291 -7.04 18.42 -5.00
N PHE A 292 -5.98 17.68 -5.30
CA PHE A 292 -5.32 16.77 -4.37
C PHE A 292 -3.97 17.35 -3.97
N VAL A 293 -3.70 17.41 -2.67
CA VAL A 293 -2.48 18.00 -2.13
C VAL A 293 -1.91 17.15 -1.00
N PRO A 294 -0.58 17.11 -0.81
CA PRO A 294 0.03 16.41 0.34
C PRO A 294 -0.12 17.23 1.64
N GLU A 295 0.11 16.59 2.79
CA GLU A 295 0.18 17.23 4.12
C GLU A 295 1.08 18.48 4.11
N THR A 296 2.22 18.38 3.43
CA THR A 296 3.18 19.50 3.32
C THR A 296 2.62 20.75 2.64
N THR A 297 1.53 20.62 1.87
CA THR A 297 0.78 21.76 1.33
C THR A 297 -0.23 22.24 2.36
N VAL A 298 -0.99 21.34 3.00
CA VAL A 298 -2.01 21.71 4.00
C VAL A 298 -1.43 22.49 5.18
N GLY A 299 -0.21 22.15 5.61
CA GLY A 299 0.52 22.87 6.66
C GLY A 299 1.01 24.28 6.29
N ARG A 300 0.71 24.79 5.09
CA ARG A 300 1.15 26.13 4.63
C ARG A 300 0.08 27.20 4.77
N ASN A 301 0.55 28.45 4.83
CA ASN A 301 -0.33 29.61 4.80
C ASN A 301 -0.68 29.98 3.35
N PHE A 302 -1.94 30.40 3.14
CA PHE A 302 -2.41 31.07 1.93
C PHE A 302 -2.12 30.30 0.63
N TRP A 303 -2.72 29.12 0.49
CA TRP A 303 -2.82 28.39 -0.78
C TRP A 303 -4.28 27.98 -1.03
N GLY A 304 -4.64 27.71 -2.28
CA GLY A 304 -6.05 27.47 -2.60
C GLY A 304 -6.37 27.07 -4.04
N LEU A 305 -7.67 26.89 -4.27
CA LEU A 305 -8.28 26.49 -5.53
C LEU A 305 -9.15 27.61 -6.10
N ILE A 306 -9.01 27.88 -7.39
CA ILE A 306 -9.94 28.65 -8.21
C ILE A 306 -10.82 27.65 -8.98
N GLY A 307 -12.05 27.44 -8.54
CA GLY A 307 -12.94 26.45 -9.19
C GLY A 307 -13.61 26.96 -10.48
N ARG A 308 -13.55 28.26 -10.75
CA ARG A 308 -14.04 28.89 -11.98
C ARG A 308 -13.23 30.15 -12.27
N TYR A 309 -12.76 30.34 -13.50
CA TYR A 309 -11.99 31.50 -13.94
C TYR A 309 -12.58 32.15 -15.21
N ASP A 310 -12.68 33.48 -15.23
CA ASP A 310 -12.95 34.30 -16.42
C ASP A 310 -11.99 35.50 -16.45
N GLU A 311 -11.26 35.66 -17.56
CA GLU A 311 -10.30 36.74 -17.79
C GLU A 311 -10.96 38.11 -18.00
N ASN A 312 -12.24 38.15 -18.41
CA ASN A 312 -12.96 39.37 -18.79
C ASN A 312 -13.84 39.94 -17.67
N GLU A 313 -14.20 39.11 -16.69
CA GLU A 313 -15.12 39.48 -15.60
C GLU A 313 -14.52 39.14 -14.24
N GLY A 314 -13.43 39.81 -13.84
CA GLY A 314 -12.63 39.51 -12.63
C GLY A 314 -13.38 39.22 -11.30
N THR A 315 -14.68 39.50 -11.23
CA THR A 315 -15.64 39.13 -10.17
C THR A 315 -16.20 37.70 -10.27
N GLY A 316 -15.80 36.87 -11.22
CA GLY A 316 -16.31 35.49 -11.37
C GLY A 316 -15.54 34.44 -10.56
N ASN A 317 -14.30 34.74 -10.17
CA ASN A 317 -13.33 33.71 -9.82
C ASN A 317 -13.45 33.22 -8.38
N LYS A 318 -13.98 32.03 -8.12
CA LYS A 318 -14.21 31.60 -6.73
C LYS A 318 -12.99 30.94 -6.14
N ILE A 319 -12.37 31.61 -5.18
CA ILE A 319 -11.25 31.07 -4.42
C ILE A 319 -11.73 30.53 -3.08
N PHE A 320 -11.17 29.39 -2.71
CA PHE A 320 -11.03 28.98 -1.32
C PHE A 320 -9.55 28.93 -1.00
N TRP A 321 -9.15 29.48 0.14
CA TRP A 321 -7.79 29.34 0.66
C TRP A 321 -7.78 29.03 2.15
N THR A 322 -6.73 28.33 2.59
CA THR A 322 -6.47 28.04 4.01
C THR A 322 -5.32 28.87 4.54
N ASN A 323 -5.26 29.03 5.86
CA ASN A 323 -4.15 29.64 6.59
C ASN A 323 -3.76 28.69 7.75
N VAL A 324 -2.54 28.74 8.29
CA VAL A 324 -2.09 27.77 9.31
C VAL A 324 -2.96 27.84 10.56
N GLY A 325 -3.37 26.66 11.03
CA GLY A 325 -4.35 26.46 12.09
C GLY A 325 -5.76 26.37 11.52
N SER A 326 -6.51 25.35 11.95
CA SER A 326 -7.88 25.00 11.54
C SER A 326 -8.96 26.09 11.81
N GLU A 327 -8.58 27.36 11.91
CA GLU A 327 -9.45 28.47 12.30
C GLU A 327 -9.59 29.55 11.21
N ASN A 328 -8.81 29.52 10.12
CA ASN A 328 -8.78 30.60 9.13
C ASN A 328 -8.89 30.08 7.68
N ALA A 329 -10.10 29.74 7.25
CA ALA A 329 -10.46 29.60 5.83
C ALA A 329 -11.02 30.91 5.29
N GLY A 330 -10.69 31.23 4.04
CA GLY A 330 -11.25 32.39 3.34
C GLY A 330 -11.87 32.00 2.00
N VAL A 331 -12.85 32.79 1.58
CA VAL A 331 -13.47 32.70 0.25
C VAL A 331 -13.61 34.08 -0.37
N GLY A 332 -13.55 34.17 -1.69
CA GLY A 332 -13.59 35.46 -2.36
C GLY A 332 -13.44 35.35 -3.86
N HIS A 333 -13.25 36.50 -4.49
CA HIS A 333 -12.90 36.60 -5.89
C HIS A 333 -11.39 36.59 -6.11
N ALA A 334 -10.89 35.80 -7.07
CA ALA A 334 -9.44 35.72 -7.31
C ALA A 334 -8.76 37.05 -7.70
N SER A 335 -9.54 38.09 -8.04
CA SER A 335 -9.03 39.45 -8.29
C SER A 335 -9.22 40.44 -7.13
N ILE A 336 -9.98 40.06 -6.10
CA ILE A 336 -10.34 40.88 -4.93
C ILE A 336 -10.27 39.99 -3.68
N ASP A 337 -9.16 40.05 -2.95
CA ASP A 337 -8.98 39.23 -1.75
C ASP A 337 -10.10 39.47 -0.73
N ASN A 338 -10.74 38.38 -0.28
CA ASN A 338 -11.65 38.33 0.87
C ASN A 338 -12.89 39.25 0.80
N ASP A 339 -13.60 39.21 -0.33
CA ASP A 339 -14.83 39.98 -0.55
C ASP A 339 -16.12 39.15 -0.38
N LEU A 340 -16.01 37.84 -0.15
CA LEU A 340 -17.13 36.96 0.17
C LEU A 340 -17.04 36.49 1.63
N SER A 341 -18.12 35.88 2.14
CA SER A 341 -18.16 35.34 3.50
C SER A 341 -18.55 33.87 3.48
N LEU A 342 -17.66 33.03 4.00
CA LEU A 342 -17.92 31.60 4.17
C LEU A 342 -18.92 31.40 5.32
N THR A 343 -20.07 30.85 5.00
CA THR A 343 -21.00 30.31 6.01
C THR A 343 -20.51 28.92 6.39
N VAL A 344 -19.82 28.83 7.52
CA VAL A 344 -19.33 27.56 8.06
C VAL A 344 -20.50 26.73 8.56
N THR A 345 -20.65 25.52 8.03
CA THR A 345 -21.69 24.55 8.39
C THR A 345 -21.10 23.29 9.03
N GLY A 346 -19.84 22.99 8.76
CA GLY A 346 -19.06 21.91 9.37
C GLY A 346 -17.80 22.42 10.04
N GLY A 347 -16.84 21.52 10.23
CA GLY A 347 -15.51 21.82 10.75
C GLY A 347 -14.44 21.33 9.77
N TYR A 348 -13.18 21.54 10.13
CA TYR A 348 -12.10 20.82 9.47
C TYR A 348 -12.16 19.33 9.87
N PRO A 349 -11.92 18.39 8.93
CA PRO A 349 -11.78 16.97 9.24
C PRO A 349 -10.75 16.73 10.36
N GLU A 350 -10.95 15.71 11.21
CA GLU A 350 -10.04 15.42 12.34
C GLU A 350 -8.60 15.17 11.88
N ASN A 351 -8.44 14.58 10.71
CA ASN A 351 -7.18 14.25 10.07
C ASN A 351 -6.61 15.41 9.22
N TRP A 352 -7.25 16.57 9.15
CA TRP A 352 -6.87 17.65 8.21
C TRP A 352 -5.42 18.11 8.33
N THR A 353 -4.84 18.06 9.53
CA THR A 353 -3.43 18.37 9.78
C THR A 353 -2.59 17.11 10.02
N GLY A 354 -3.14 15.94 9.75
CA GLY A 354 -2.48 14.65 9.87
C GLY A 354 -1.68 14.31 8.62
N SER A 355 -0.91 13.23 8.68
CA SER A 355 -0.14 12.74 7.56
C SER A 355 -1.03 12.18 6.45
N GLY A 356 -0.78 12.59 5.21
CA GLY A 356 -1.43 12.03 4.04
C GLY A 356 -1.78 13.02 2.95
N ILE A 357 -2.64 12.57 2.04
CA ILE A 357 -3.17 13.36 0.92
C ILE A 357 -4.54 13.90 1.32
N HIS A 358 -4.77 15.17 1.01
CA HIS A 358 -6.02 15.89 1.28
C HIS A 358 -6.68 16.34 -0.02
N ALA A 359 -8.01 16.36 -0.01
CA ALA A 359 -8.81 16.89 -1.11
C ALA A 359 -9.48 18.20 -0.72
N VAL A 360 -9.36 19.19 -1.59
CA VAL A 360 -10.14 20.44 -1.51
C VAL A 360 -11.07 20.49 -2.70
N THR A 361 -12.38 20.56 -2.44
CA THR A 361 -13.40 20.59 -3.49
C THR A 361 -14.28 21.83 -3.40
N LEU A 362 -14.53 22.46 -4.55
CA LEU A 362 -15.57 23.46 -4.74
C LEU A 362 -16.72 22.86 -5.55
N GLY A 363 -17.90 22.77 -4.95
CA GLY A 363 -19.13 22.30 -5.59
C GLY A 363 -20.05 23.45 -5.97
N TYR A 364 -20.40 23.53 -7.26
CA TYR A 364 -21.21 24.59 -7.83
C TYR A 364 -22.64 24.11 -8.05
N SER A 365 -23.62 24.86 -7.54
CA SER A 365 -25.04 24.61 -7.76
C SER A 365 -25.82 25.92 -7.78
N GLY A 366 -26.18 26.40 -8.97
CA GLY A 366 -26.81 27.71 -9.13
C GLY A 366 -25.97 28.84 -8.50
N ASN A 367 -26.53 29.63 -7.58
CA ASN A 367 -25.81 30.71 -6.89
C ASN A 367 -24.94 30.25 -5.71
N ARG A 368 -25.01 28.97 -5.33
CA ARG A 368 -24.32 28.45 -4.14
C ARG A 368 -23.05 27.74 -4.56
N VAL A 369 -21.96 28.06 -3.89
CA VAL A 369 -20.70 27.32 -3.94
C VAL A 369 -20.46 26.72 -2.57
N THR A 370 -20.27 25.40 -2.53
CA THR A 370 -20.02 24.65 -1.31
C THR A 370 -18.57 24.20 -1.29
N VAL A 371 -17.91 24.35 -0.15
CA VAL A 371 -16.52 23.94 0.09
C VAL A 371 -16.55 22.62 0.81
N TYR A 372 -15.84 21.63 0.27
CA TYR A 372 -15.61 20.35 0.91
C TYR A 372 -14.12 20.13 1.16
N LEU A 373 -13.80 19.61 2.34
CA LEU A 373 -12.46 19.16 2.73
C LEU A 373 -12.54 17.67 2.98
N ASP A 374 -11.72 16.89 2.28
CA ASP A 374 -11.72 15.42 2.38
C ASP A 374 -13.15 14.83 2.23
N GLY A 375 -13.93 15.41 1.33
CA GLY A 375 -15.33 15.03 1.07
C GLY A 375 -16.36 15.56 2.08
N GLU A 376 -15.93 16.08 3.24
CA GLU A 376 -16.82 16.66 4.24
C GLU A 376 -17.14 18.13 3.97
N GLU A 377 -18.40 18.53 4.12
CA GLU A 377 -18.80 19.94 3.94
C GLU A 377 -18.22 20.82 5.06
N LEU A 378 -17.29 21.70 4.71
CA LEU A 378 -16.80 22.75 5.62
C LEU A 378 -17.84 23.88 5.73
N GLY A 379 -18.38 24.30 4.59
CA GLY A 379 -19.24 25.47 4.51
C GLY A 379 -19.66 25.81 3.10
N TYR A 380 -20.38 26.92 2.95
CA TYR A 380 -20.78 27.43 1.65
C TYR A 380 -20.79 28.96 1.62
N PHE A 381 -20.77 29.52 0.42
CA PHE A 381 -21.04 30.93 0.19
C PHE A 381 -21.96 31.09 -1.02
N ASN A 382 -22.69 32.19 -1.04
CA ASN A 382 -23.59 32.52 -2.14
C ASN A 382 -22.98 33.64 -2.96
N ASP A 383 -23.07 33.49 -4.27
CA ASP A 383 -22.73 34.54 -5.20
C ASP A 383 -23.65 34.51 -6.42
N ALA A 384 -24.28 35.64 -6.71
CA ALA A 384 -25.15 35.80 -7.87
C ALA A 384 -24.38 35.73 -9.21
N THR A 385 -23.07 36.00 -9.20
CA THR A 385 -22.20 35.86 -10.38
C THR A 385 -21.89 34.40 -10.69
N ASN A 386 -22.20 33.45 -9.80
CA ASN A 386 -21.93 32.03 -9.99
C ASN A 386 -22.73 31.39 -11.14
N ASN A 387 -23.78 32.04 -11.65
CA ASN A 387 -24.51 31.59 -12.84
C ASN A 387 -23.86 32.04 -14.17
N GLN A 388 -22.71 32.70 -14.13
CA GLN A 388 -21.97 33.11 -15.33
C GLN A 388 -21.08 31.96 -15.85
N THR A 389 -20.93 31.88 -17.17
CA THR A 389 -20.08 30.90 -17.85
C THR A 389 -18.61 31.21 -17.56
N GLY A 390 -17.93 30.35 -16.82
CA GLY A 390 -16.48 30.39 -16.68
C GLY A 390 -15.80 29.45 -17.67
N THR A 391 -14.58 29.78 -18.05
CA THR A 391 -13.81 29.06 -19.08
C THR A 391 -12.49 28.53 -18.54
N GLY A 392 -12.36 28.37 -17.22
CA GLY A 392 -11.11 27.88 -16.65
C GLY A 392 -11.18 27.55 -15.18
N ILE A 393 -10.12 26.92 -14.71
CA ILE A 393 -9.84 26.62 -13.30
C ILE A 393 -8.46 27.18 -12.95
N GLY A 394 -8.09 27.20 -11.67
CA GLY A 394 -6.76 27.67 -11.30
C GLY A 394 -6.34 27.34 -9.88
N LEU A 395 -5.11 27.68 -9.57
CA LEU A 395 -4.44 27.50 -8.30
C LEU A 395 -3.92 28.85 -7.83
N VAL A 396 -4.09 29.12 -6.54
CA VAL A 396 -3.75 30.39 -5.93
C VAL A 396 -2.84 30.19 -4.72
N GLY A 397 -1.94 31.14 -4.47
CA GLY A 397 -1.27 31.23 -3.18
C GLY A 397 -0.45 32.50 -2.98
N GLU A 398 -0.30 32.90 -1.71
CA GLU A 398 0.66 33.90 -1.27
C GLU A 398 1.90 33.16 -0.77
N GLY A 399 3.06 33.39 -1.36
CA GLY A 399 4.30 32.71 -0.95
C GLY A 399 4.84 33.05 0.45
N ASN A 400 3.99 33.43 1.41
CA ASN A 400 4.32 33.64 2.83
C ASN A 400 4.32 32.28 3.56
N GLY A 401 5.23 31.41 3.13
CA GLY A 401 5.23 29.98 3.48
C GLY A 401 5.92 29.09 2.44
N GLY A 402 6.36 29.63 1.30
CA GLY A 402 7.09 28.91 0.25
C GLY A 402 6.20 28.17 -0.75
N SER A 403 6.84 27.41 -1.64
CA SER A 403 6.22 26.59 -2.68
C SER A 403 5.17 25.61 -2.16
N PHE A 404 4.13 25.30 -2.94
CA PHE A 404 3.19 24.23 -2.61
C PHE A 404 3.01 23.25 -3.78
N ASN A 405 2.61 22.04 -3.41
CA ASN A 405 2.50 20.90 -4.32
C ASN A 405 1.02 20.58 -4.59
N VAL A 406 0.71 20.28 -5.84
CA VAL A 406 -0.59 19.76 -6.29
C VAL A 406 -0.35 18.47 -7.06
N LEU A 407 -1.05 17.42 -6.65
CA LEU A 407 -0.88 16.06 -7.17
C LEU A 407 -1.79 15.82 -8.39
N ASP A 408 -3.03 16.31 -8.34
CA ASP A 408 -4.02 16.11 -9.41
C ASP A 408 -5.13 17.18 -9.30
N VAL A 409 -5.77 17.48 -10.42
CA VAL A 409 -6.91 18.40 -10.54
C VAL A 409 -8.02 17.75 -11.37
N ARG A 410 -9.25 17.72 -10.85
CA ARG A 410 -10.40 17.08 -11.51
C ARG A 410 -11.62 17.98 -11.60
N VAL A 411 -12.36 17.83 -12.70
CA VAL A 411 -13.66 18.47 -12.95
C VAL A 411 -14.70 17.38 -13.20
N THR A 412 -15.73 17.30 -12.36
CA THR A 412 -16.71 16.20 -12.36
C THR A 412 -18.15 16.68 -12.17
N ASP A 413 -19.16 15.86 -12.48
CA ASP A 413 -20.58 16.11 -12.14
C ASP A 413 -21.02 15.50 -10.79
N PHE A 414 -20.10 14.92 -10.03
CA PHE A 414 -20.36 14.31 -8.74
C PHE A 414 -19.32 14.78 -7.71
N LEU A 415 -19.71 14.87 -6.44
CA LEU A 415 -18.74 15.01 -5.37
C LEU A 415 -17.91 13.71 -5.32
N PRO A 416 -16.58 13.77 -5.49
CA PRO A 416 -15.74 12.60 -5.34
C PRO A 416 -16.00 11.94 -3.98
N ASP A 417 -16.16 10.63 -3.98
CA ASP A 417 -16.31 9.88 -2.74
C ASP A 417 -14.95 9.85 -2.06
N PHE A 418 -14.77 10.66 -1.01
CA PHE A 418 -13.51 10.67 -0.28
C PHE A 418 -13.55 9.61 0.80
N SER A 419 -13.14 8.40 0.39
CA SER A 419 -12.94 7.29 1.31
C SER A 419 -11.45 7.07 1.47
N PHE A 420 -11.01 6.98 2.72
CA PHE A 420 -9.80 6.25 3.01
C PHE A 420 -10.00 4.84 2.48
N ALA A 421 -8.99 4.29 1.81
CA ALA A 421 -9.04 2.86 1.50
C ALA A 421 -8.99 2.12 2.84
N GLU A 422 -10.17 1.82 3.40
CA GLU A 422 -10.29 0.92 4.53
C GLU A 422 -9.87 -0.47 4.04
N ASP A 423 -9.02 -1.11 4.83
CA ASP A 423 -8.69 -2.51 4.62
C ASP A 423 -9.89 -3.37 5.05
N ASP A 424 -10.87 -3.48 4.15
CA ASP A 424 -12.01 -4.40 4.27
C ASP A 424 -11.73 -5.73 3.52
N ALA A 425 -10.48 -5.94 3.09
CA ALA A 425 -10.06 -7.18 2.47
C ALA A 425 -9.64 -8.15 3.58
N SER A 426 -10.15 -9.38 3.54
CA SER A 426 -9.70 -10.39 4.50
C SER A 426 -8.23 -10.76 4.26
N PRO A 427 -7.44 -11.04 5.32
CA PRO A 427 -6.04 -11.36 5.18
C PRO A 427 -5.82 -12.58 4.31
N VAL A 428 -4.79 -12.54 3.48
CA VAL A 428 -4.46 -13.64 2.57
C VAL A 428 -3.16 -14.28 2.99
N ILE A 429 -3.21 -15.55 3.41
CA ILE A 429 -2.01 -16.34 3.69
C ILE A 429 -1.39 -16.77 2.36
N THR A 430 -0.26 -16.17 2.01
CA THR A 430 0.46 -16.40 0.74
C THR A 430 1.42 -17.58 0.82
N ALA A 431 1.91 -17.92 2.01
CA ALA A 431 2.72 -19.10 2.27
C ALA A 431 2.45 -19.69 3.65
N PHE A 432 2.42 -21.02 3.75
CA PHE A 432 2.45 -21.76 5.02
C PHE A 432 3.07 -23.14 4.80
N GLU A 433 4.25 -23.38 5.37
CA GLU A 433 5.02 -24.62 5.19
C GLU A 433 5.51 -25.18 6.54
N ILE A 434 5.40 -26.51 6.71
CA ILE A 434 5.97 -27.25 7.84
C ILE A 434 6.78 -28.46 7.34
N PRO A 435 7.74 -29.00 8.10
CA PRO A 435 8.50 -30.17 7.70
C PRO A 435 7.60 -31.37 7.40
N GLU A 436 7.96 -32.18 6.40
CA GLU A 436 7.19 -33.38 6.06
C GLU A 436 7.22 -34.45 7.17
N THR A 437 8.31 -34.47 7.96
CA THR A 437 8.51 -35.39 9.07
C THR A 437 9.14 -34.68 10.26
N SER A 438 8.79 -35.09 11.48
CA SER A 438 9.43 -34.61 12.70
C SER A 438 9.69 -35.76 13.68
N GLN A 439 10.85 -35.70 14.35
CA GLN A 439 11.19 -36.58 15.49
C GLN A 439 10.82 -35.97 16.85
N SER A 440 10.18 -34.81 16.82
CA SER A 440 9.74 -34.07 17.99
C SER A 440 8.26 -33.72 17.86
N LEU A 441 7.55 -33.73 18.98
CA LEU A 441 6.20 -33.18 19.06
C LEU A 441 6.19 -31.65 18.86
N THR A 442 7.33 -30.99 19.03
CA THR A 442 7.53 -29.58 18.66
C THR A 442 8.03 -29.51 17.23
N VAL A 443 7.20 -28.97 16.33
CA VAL A 443 7.46 -28.88 14.89
C VAL A 443 7.66 -27.40 14.52
N PRO A 444 8.76 -27.03 13.85
CA PRO A 444 8.96 -25.66 13.38
C PRO A 444 8.02 -25.34 12.23
N ILE A 445 7.72 -24.05 12.07
CA ILE A 445 7.00 -23.50 10.92
C ILE A 445 8.07 -22.89 10.01
N GLU A 446 8.22 -23.46 8.81
CA GLU A 446 9.29 -23.11 7.87
C GLU A 446 8.98 -21.82 7.11
N SER A 447 7.69 -21.55 6.86
CA SER A 447 7.20 -20.29 6.30
C SER A 447 5.76 -20.06 6.78
N PHE A 448 5.43 -18.81 7.07
CA PHE A 448 4.07 -18.32 7.30
C PHE A 448 4.05 -16.84 6.87
N GLU A 449 3.53 -16.58 5.67
CA GLU A 449 3.47 -15.25 5.07
C GLU A 449 2.01 -14.84 4.89
N VAL A 450 1.70 -13.59 5.21
CA VAL A 450 0.36 -13.02 5.10
C VAL A 450 0.48 -11.68 4.38
N ASP A 451 -0.37 -11.47 3.39
CA ASP A 451 -0.47 -10.24 2.61
C ASP A 451 -1.69 -9.45 3.09
N ASP A 452 -1.47 -8.57 4.07
CA ASP A 452 -2.45 -7.68 4.72
C ASP A 452 -1.71 -6.71 5.66
N PHE A 453 -2.17 -5.45 5.78
CA PHE A 453 -1.52 -4.40 6.58
C PHE A 453 -2.00 -4.34 8.04
N LEU A 454 -3.17 -4.91 8.34
CA LEU A 454 -3.82 -4.84 9.64
C LEU A 454 -3.93 -6.20 10.33
N VAL A 455 -3.02 -7.14 10.03
CA VAL A 455 -3.00 -8.43 10.72
C VAL A 455 -2.79 -8.23 12.23
N THR A 456 -3.86 -8.39 13.00
CA THR A 456 -3.85 -8.27 14.47
C THR A 456 -3.71 -9.62 15.16
N GLY A 457 -3.76 -10.72 14.40
CA GLY A 457 -3.65 -12.03 14.99
C GLY A 457 -3.34 -13.15 14.01
N TYR A 458 -2.53 -14.09 14.49
CA TYR A 458 -2.23 -15.37 13.87
C TYR A 458 -2.73 -16.52 14.75
N MET A 459 -3.26 -17.57 14.15
CA MET A 459 -3.62 -18.79 14.86
C MET A 459 -3.31 -20.03 14.04
N ILE A 460 -2.91 -21.09 14.73
CA ILE A 460 -2.70 -22.42 14.15
C ILE A 460 -3.58 -23.42 14.88
N THR A 461 -4.29 -24.24 14.11
CA THR A 461 -5.25 -25.21 14.62
C THR A 461 -5.00 -26.60 14.02
N GLU A 462 -5.35 -27.66 14.74
CA GLU A 462 -5.36 -29.05 14.21
C GLU A 462 -6.67 -29.37 13.46
N THR A 463 -7.56 -28.40 13.28
CA THR A 463 -8.92 -28.57 12.77
C THR A 463 -9.22 -27.55 11.66
N PRO A 464 -9.89 -27.93 10.55
CA PRO A 464 -10.21 -27.01 9.46
C PRO A 464 -11.32 -25.99 9.80
N GLU A 465 -11.98 -26.13 10.95
CA GLU A 465 -13.00 -25.20 11.41
C GLU A 465 -12.38 -23.84 11.78
N ALA A 466 -12.98 -22.77 11.24
CA ALA A 466 -12.58 -21.41 11.53
C ALA A 466 -12.57 -21.14 13.05
N PRO A 467 -11.47 -20.60 13.60
CA PRO A 467 -11.41 -20.23 14.99
C PRO A 467 -12.36 -19.07 15.29
N ASP A 468 -12.76 -18.95 16.56
CA ASP A 468 -13.53 -17.80 17.02
C ASP A 468 -12.66 -16.54 16.90
N PHE A 469 -13.15 -15.56 16.13
CA PHE A 469 -12.47 -14.30 15.87
C PHE A 469 -12.14 -13.53 17.17
N PHE A 470 -13.04 -13.62 18.17
CA PHE A 470 -12.87 -13.02 19.49
C PHE A 470 -12.39 -14.02 20.56
N GLY A 471 -12.07 -15.25 20.14
CA GLY A 471 -11.62 -16.32 21.03
C GLY A 471 -10.21 -16.08 21.57
N SER A 472 -9.88 -16.72 22.68
CA SER A 472 -8.51 -16.78 23.17
C SER A 472 -7.65 -17.71 22.31
N GLY A 473 -6.36 -17.40 22.12
CA GLY A 473 -5.40 -18.25 21.40
C GLY A 473 -4.80 -17.63 20.13
N TRP A 474 -5.23 -16.42 19.77
CA TRP A 474 -4.56 -15.58 18.78
C TRP A 474 -3.22 -15.09 19.32
N SER A 475 -2.21 -15.10 18.48
CA SER A 475 -0.88 -14.54 18.71
C SER A 475 -0.74 -13.23 17.93
N GLU A 476 -0.16 -12.19 18.54
CA GLU A 476 0.18 -10.94 17.83
C GLU A 476 1.39 -11.13 16.90
N GLU A 477 2.25 -12.09 17.22
CA GLU A 477 3.42 -12.46 16.41
C GLU A 477 3.16 -13.74 15.60
N ILE A 478 3.83 -13.86 14.45
CA ILE A 478 3.78 -15.07 13.63
C ILE A 478 4.34 -16.27 14.44
N PRO A 479 3.57 -17.35 14.62
CA PRO A 479 4.08 -18.53 15.31
C PRO A 479 5.24 -19.17 14.54
N HIS A 480 6.36 -19.43 15.22
CA HIS A 480 7.52 -20.11 14.62
C HIS A 480 7.55 -21.62 14.85
N GLN A 481 6.68 -22.15 15.71
CA GLN A 481 6.56 -23.58 15.98
C GLN A 481 5.16 -23.97 16.48
N TYR A 482 4.82 -25.25 16.37
CA TYR A 482 3.62 -25.84 16.94
C TYR A 482 3.95 -27.09 17.77
N VAL A 483 3.26 -27.26 18.91
CA VAL A 483 3.48 -28.42 19.81
C VAL A 483 2.27 -29.35 19.77
N PHE A 484 2.45 -30.52 19.15
CA PHE A 484 1.44 -31.57 19.08
C PHE A 484 1.34 -32.36 20.39
N GLN A 485 0.13 -32.86 20.68
CA GLN A 485 -0.12 -33.70 21.87
C GLN A 485 0.11 -35.20 21.62
N SER A 486 0.29 -35.61 20.35
CA SER A 486 0.42 -37.00 19.94
C SER A 486 1.19 -37.14 18.64
N GLU A 487 1.80 -38.31 18.46
CA GLU A 487 2.46 -38.73 17.23
C GLU A 487 1.48 -39.06 16.11
N GLY A 488 2.03 -39.36 14.93
CA GLY A 488 1.27 -39.78 13.75
C GLY A 488 1.20 -38.70 12.67
N LEU A 489 0.33 -38.93 11.68
CA LEU A 489 0.08 -37.94 10.63
C LEU A 489 -0.79 -36.83 11.21
N LYS A 490 -0.27 -35.61 11.17
CA LYS A 490 -0.91 -34.40 11.67
C LYS A 490 -1.06 -33.38 10.57
N THR A 491 -2.11 -32.57 10.65
CA THR A 491 -2.38 -31.47 9.73
C THR A 491 -2.60 -30.20 10.56
N LEU A 492 -1.94 -29.12 10.17
CA LEU A 492 -2.14 -27.80 10.74
C LEU A 492 -2.87 -26.92 9.73
N TYR A 493 -3.71 -26.05 10.23
CA TYR A 493 -4.42 -25.01 9.49
C TYR A 493 -4.00 -23.67 10.08
N ALA A 494 -3.38 -22.84 9.25
CA ALA A 494 -2.98 -21.48 9.56
C ALA A 494 -4.13 -20.52 9.28
N TRP A 495 -4.28 -19.54 10.15
CA TRP A 495 -5.30 -18.48 10.10
C TRP A 495 -4.64 -17.15 10.43
N ALA A 496 -5.07 -16.10 9.75
CA ALA A 496 -4.76 -14.71 10.07
C ALA A 496 -6.07 -13.94 10.24
N LYS A 497 -6.05 -12.89 11.04
CA LYS A 497 -7.18 -11.96 11.16
C LYS A 497 -6.70 -10.53 11.10
N ASP A 498 -7.54 -9.66 10.55
CA ASP A 498 -7.38 -8.22 10.63
C ASP A 498 -8.32 -7.63 11.70
N GLY A 499 -8.01 -6.42 12.17
CA GLY A 499 -8.90 -5.62 13.03
C GLY A 499 -8.88 -5.97 14.53
N ASN A 500 -9.17 -4.97 15.37
CA ASN A 500 -9.24 -5.09 16.83
C ASN A 500 -10.69 -5.23 17.33
N ASN A 501 -10.87 -5.70 18.57
CA ASN A 501 -12.14 -6.04 19.26
C ASN A 501 -13.31 -5.01 19.24
N LEU A 502 -13.21 -3.89 18.53
CA LEU A 502 -14.16 -2.77 18.52
C LEU A 502 -14.58 -2.30 17.11
N ILE A 503 -13.90 -2.73 16.03
CA ILE A 503 -14.23 -2.39 14.63
C ILE A 503 -14.41 -3.71 13.87
N GLY A 504 -15.26 -3.73 12.83
CA GLY A 504 -15.38 -4.92 11.98
C GLY A 504 -14.01 -5.33 11.45
N GLY A 505 -13.68 -6.61 11.56
CA GLY A 505 -12.47 -7.20 11.02
C GLY A 505 -12.76 -8.57 10.44
N SER A 506 -11.85 -9.06 9.61
CA SER A 506 -12.06 -10.23 8.78
C SER A 506 -11.08 -11.34 9.12
N LEU A 507 -11.47 -12.56 8.76
CA LEU A 507 -10.70 -13.78 9.00
C LEU A 507 -10.21 -14.32 7.65
N SER A 508 -8.93 -14.70 7.57
CA SER A 508 -8.38 -15.35 6.38
C SER A 508 -9.09 -16.66 6.09
N GLU A 509 -9.08 -17.08 4.82
CA GLU A 509 -9.21 -18.52 4.51
C GLU A 509 -8.00 -19.27 5.09
N SER A 510 -8.18 -20.55 5.45
CA SER A 510 -7.08 -21.34 5.98
C SER A 510 -6.18 -21.93 4.90
N VAL A 511 -4.87 -21.83 5.12
CA VAL A 511 -3.87 -22.62 4.39
C VAL A 511 -3.38 -23.73 5.32
N SER A 512 -3.20 -24.94 4.77
CA SER A 512 -2.87 -26.12 5.57
C SER A 512 -1.64 -26.85 5.09
N ASP A 513 -0.87 -27.40 6.02
CA ASP A 513 0.20 -28.34 5.72
C ASP A 513 0.22 -29.51 6.73
N SER A 514 0.91 -30.60 6.41
CA SER A 514 0.90 -31.85 7.19
C SER A 514 2.29 -32.42 7.43
N VAL A 515 2.50 -32.88 8.66
CA VAL A 515 3.75 -33.48 9.17
C VAL A 515 3.47 -34.89 9.68
N LEU A 516 4.38 -35.83 9.45
CA LEU A 516 4.40 -37.13 10.10
C LEU A 516 5.34 -37.09 11.31
N ILE A 517 4.79 -37.24 12.52
CA ILE A 517 5.58 -37.21 13.76
C ILE A 517 5.84 -38.62 14.27
N SER A 518 7.11 -38.92 14.56
CA SER A 518 7.58 -40.19 15.11
C SER A 518 8.78 -39.93 16.00
N THR A 519 8.63 -40.04 17.33
CA THR A 519 9.73 -39.78 18.29
C THR A 519 10.69 -40.95 18.44
N GLU A 520 10.37 -42.11 17.83
CA GLU A 520 11.29 -43.24 17.71
C GLU A 520 12.45 -42.92 16.76
N ASP A 521 13.68 -43.20 17.20
CA ASP A 521 14.88 -43.14 16.37
C ASP A 521 14.80 -44.25 15.31
N PRO A 522 14.85 -43.94 14.00
CA PRO A 522 14.83 -44.95 12.94
C PRO A 522 16.02 -45.92 12.98
N ASN A 523 17.00 -45.72 13.87
CA ASN A 523 18.16 -46.59 14.05
C ASN A 523 18.05 -47.64 15.17
N ASP A 524 16.94 -47.74 15.91
CA ASP A 524 16.86 -48.66 17.07
C ASP A 524 16.43 -50.11 16.73
N ASP A 525 16.43 -50.49 15.45
CA ASP A 525 16.19 -51.86 15.01
C ASP A 525 17.30 -52.34 14.05
N ILE A 526 18.53 -52.39 14.54
CA ILE A 526 19.63 -53.14 13.93
C ILE A 526 20.08 -54.23 14.91
N ASP A 527 19.43 -55.39 14.87
CA ASP A 527 20.05 -56.64 15.28
C ASP A 527 19.94 -57.71 14.18
N LYS A 528 21.09 -57.89 13.52
CA LYS A 528 21.68 -59.10 12.91
C LYS A 528 20.88 -60.02 11.97
N ASP A 529 21.56 -60.23 10.84
CA ASP A 529 21.74 -61.44 10.05
C ASP A 529 21.11 -61.51 8.65
N ASP A 530 21.99 -61.95 7.74
CA ASP A 530 21.85 -62.44 6.37
C ASP A 530 21.93 -61.47 5.18
N ASP A 531 23.05 -61.66 4.46
CA ASP A 531 23.32 -61.25 3.09
C ASP A 531 22.14 -61.58 2.14
N GLU A 532 21.35 -60.57 1.77
CA GLU A 532 20.49 -60.58 0.58
C GLU A 532 20.70 -59.30 -0.26
N PRO A 533 20.61 -59.39 -1.60
CA PRO A 533 21.20 -58.41 -2.52
C PRO A 533 20.40 -57.10 -2.53
N HIS A 534 21.12 -55.97 -2.39
CA HIS A 534 20.68 -54.59 -2.62
C HIS A 534 19.17 -54.33 -2.51
N LYS A 535 18.69 -54.11 -1.27
CA LYS A 535 17.37 -53.52 -1.02
C LYS A 535 17.27 -52.18 -1.78
N PRO A 536 16.32 -52.00 -2.71
CA PRO A 536 16.20 -50.76 -3.48
C PRO A 536 15.88 -49.58 -2.54
N GLU A 537 16.49 -48.42 -2.78
CA GLU A 537 16.17 -47.17 -2.08
C GLU A 537 14.66 -46.92 -2.09
N LYS A 538 14.11 -46.59 -0.91
CA LYS A 538 12.69 -46.29 -0.74
C LYS A 538 12.30 -45.15 -1.69
N LEU A 539 11.21 -45.33 -2.44
CA LEU A 539 10.69 -44.33 -3.36
C LEU A 539 10.12 -43.13 -2.58
N ASP A 540 10.64 -41.94 -2.85
CA ASP A 540 10.31 -40.69 -2.14
C ASP A 540 9.75 -39.63 -3.10
N ILE A 541 8.83 -38.80 -2.60
CA ILE A 541 8.12 -37.76 -3.37
C ILE A 541 8.34 -36.41 -2.72
N SER A 542 8.85 -35.43 -3.48
CA SER A 542 9.13 -34.09 -2.98
C SER A 542 8.71 -32.99 -3.97
N LYS A 543 8.80 -31.73 -3.53
CA LYS A 543 8.56 -30.53 -4.35
C LYS A 543 7.19 -30.54 -5.05
N VAL A 544 6.16 -30.94 -4.31
CA VAL A 544 4.79 -30.97 -4.80
C VAL A 544 4.28 -29.54 -4.94
N LYS A 545 3.91 -29.15 -6.16
CA LYS A 545 3.25 -27.87 -6.47
C LYS A 545 2.06 -28.14 -7.38
N TYR A 546 1.04 -27.29 -7.34
CA TYR A 546 -0.07 -27.34 -8.28
C TYR A 546 -0.42 -25.95 -8.79
N LYS A 547 -1.12 -25.90 -9.92
CA LYS A 547 -1.77 -24.68 -10.42
C LYS A 547 -3.07 -25.01 -11.14
N ILE A 548 -4.04 -24.12 -11.07
CA ILE A 548 -5.21 -24.14 -11.94
C ILE A 548 -4.75 -23.64 -13.32
N VAL A 549 -5.13 -24.34 -14.39
CA VAL A 549 -4.74 -23.97 -15.76
C VAL A 549 -5.94 -23.70 -16.67
N ALA A 550 -7.15 -24.02 -16.21
CA ALA A 550 -8.46 -23.59 -16.74
C ALA A 550 -9.54 -23.95 -15.70
N ASP A 551 -10.77 -23.44 -15.88
CA ASP A 551 -11.91 -23.58 -14.95
C ASP A 551 -12.26 -25.03 -14.54
N ASN A 552 -11.83 -26.01 -15.33
CA ASN A 552 -12.06 -27.44 -15.07
C ASN A 552 -10.77 -28.27 -15.12
N GLN A 553 -9.61 -27.62 -15.09
CA GLN A 553 -8.33 -28.25 -15.30
C GLN A 553 -7.24 -27.75 -14.35
N ILE A 554 -6.53 -28.69 -13.74
CA ILE A 554 -5.39 -28.42 -12.86
C ILE A 554 -4.14 -29.12 -13.38
N GLN A 555 -2.97 -28.57 -13.09
CA GLN A 555 -1.67 -29.19 -13.34
C GLN A 555 -0.94 -29.38 -12.00
N ILE A 556 -0.56 -30.61 -11.71
CA ILE A 556 0.20 -30.98 -10.51
C ILE A 556 1.62 -31.35 -10.93
N LYS A 557 2.63 -30.77 -10.29
CA LYS A 557 4.05 -31.05 -10.49
C LYS A 557 4.68 -31.60 -9.22
N PHE A 558 5.56 -32.57 -9.33
CA PHE A 558 6.31 -33.14 -8.21
C PHE A 558 7.58 -33.82 -8.71
N LYS A 559 8.49 -34.16 -7.79
CA LYS A 559 9.69 -34.94 -8.08
C LYS A 559 9.68 -36.27 -7.36
N THR A 560 10.39 -37.25 -7.92
CA THR A 560 10.72 -38.51 -7.25
C THR A 560 12.22 -38.76 -7.26
N ASN A 561 12.73 -39.35 -6.18
CA ASN A 561 14.15 -39.68 -6.06
C ASN A 561 14.60 -40.70 -7.13
N ASN A 562 13.72 -41.63 -7.52
CA ASN A 562 13.96 -42.63 -8.56
C ASN A 562 12.98 -42.48 -9.74
N LYS A 563 13.35 -42.92 -10.95
CA LYS A 563 12.47 -42.91 -12.12
C LYS A 563 11.23 -43.76 -11.87
N SER A 564 10.08 -43.11 -11.79
CA SER A 564 8.83 -43.74 -11.38
C SER A 564 7.68 -43.29 -12.25
N LYS A 565 6.54 -43.99 -12.17
CA LYS A 565 5.30 -43.60 -12.82
C LYS A 565 4.48 -42.76 -11.86
N GLY A 566 4.22 -41.50 -12.22
CA GLY A 566 3.37 -40.61 -11.43
C GLY A 566 1.89 -40.98 -11.51
N ILE A 567 1.23 -41.04 -10.37
CA ILE A 567 -0.19 -41.35 -10.20
C ILE A 567 -0.80 -40.27 -9.32
N ILE A 568 -1.91 -39.66 -9.73
CA ILE A 568 -2.73 -38.81 -8.85
C ILE A 568 -4.04 -39.52 -8.59
N LYS A 569 -4.35 -39.83 -7.33
CA LYS A 569 -5.70 -40.17 -6.89
C LYS A 569 -6.39 -38.90 -6.41
N TYR A 570 -7.64 -38.68 -6.77
CA TYR A 570 -8.37 -37.47 -6.42
C TYR A 570 -9.87 -37.74 -6.22
N GLY A 571 -10.55 -36.88 -5.48
CA GLY A 571 -11.98 -37.01 -5.17
C GLY A 571 -12.47 -35.82 -4.36
N THR A 572 -13.77 -35.75 -4.10
CA THR A 572 -14.38 -34.67 -3.29
C THR A 572 -14.49 -35.05 -1.81
N ASP A 573 -14.10 -36.28 -1.45
CA ASP A 573 -14.07 -36.81 -0.09
C ASP A 573 -12.62 -37.23 0.24
N PRO A 574 -11.99 -36.65 1.27
CA PRO A 574 -10.60 -36.96 1.63
C PRO A 574 -10.43 -38.41 2.09
N ARG A 575 -11.50 -39.05 2.59
CA ARG A 575 -11.49 -40.46 3.03
C ARG A 575 -11.70 -41.42 1.85
N ASN A 576 -12.10 -40.91 0.68
CA ASN A 576 -12.45 -41.72 -0.48
C ASN A 576 -12.07 -41.05 -1.83
N LEU A 577 -10.79 -41.13 -2.19
CA LEU A 577 -10.26 -40.66 -3.47
C LEU A 577 -10.58 -41.63 -4.62
N ASN A 578 -11.79 -41.51 -5.17
CA ASN A 578 -12.37 -42.47 -6.12
C ASN A 578 -11.95 -42.26 -7.59
N LYS A 579 -11.29 -41.15 -7.95
CA LYS A 579 -10.76 -40.89 -9.30
C LYS A 579 -9.24 -41.05 -9.34
N LYS A 580 -8.68 -41.35 -10.52
CA LYS A 580 -7.24 -41.57 -10.70
C LYS A 580 -6.77 -41.09 -12.07
N LYS A 581 -5.62 -40.41 -12.10
CA LYS A 581 -4.83 -40.10 -13.30
C LYS A 581 -3.45 -40.75 -13.16
N THR A 582 -2.87 -41.19 -14.26
CA THR A 582 -1.55 -41.84 -14.27
C THR A 582 -0.81 -41.40 -15.52
N GLU A 583 0.46 -41.03 -15.39
CA GLU A 583 1.33 -40.72 -16.52
C GLU A 583 1.62 -41.98 -17.35
N ASP A 584 2.22 -41.86 -18.53
CA ASP A 584 2.46 -43.02 -19.39
C ASP A 584 3.87 -43.60 -19.23
N LYS A 585 4.82 -42.80 -18.73
CA LYS A 585 6.26 -43.12 -18.68
C LYS A 585 6.83 -42.91 -17.27
N ASN A 586 8.02 -43.49 -17.05
CA ASN A 586 8.75 -43.31 -15.81
C ASN A 586 9.68 -42.08 -15.90
N HIS A 587 9.51 -41.12 -15.00
CA HIS A 587 10.30 -39.89 -14.89
C HIS A 587 10.68 -39.64 -13.42
N GLN A 588 11.62 -38.71 -13.19
CA GLN A 588 11.91 -38.16 -11.85
C GLN A 588 11.26 -36.79 -11.66
N ASP A 589 10.89 -36.11 -12.73
CA ASP A 589 10.12 -34.87 -12.73
C ASP A 589 8.76 -35.16 -13.36
N HIS A 590 7.69 -34.85 -12.63
CA HIS A 590 6.32 -35.19 -13.00
C HIS A 590 5.50 -33.95 -13.27
N SER A 591 4.56 -34.05 -14.22
CA SER A 591 3.61 -32.97 -14.51
C SER A 591 2.30 -33.55 -15.05
N ILE A 592 1.31 -33.66 -14.16
CA ILE A 592 0.05 -34.37 -14.43
C ILE A 592 -1.09 -33.36 -14.51
N SER A 593 -1.75 -33.31 -15.67
CA SER A 593 -2.96 -32.51 -15.85
C SER A 593 -4.23 -33.34 -15.63
N ILE A 594 -5.09 -32.86 -14.73
CA ILE A 594 -6.43 -33.43 -14.46
C ILE A 594 -7.46 -32.49 -15.07
N LYS A 595 -8.35 -33.02 -15.93
CA LYS A 595 -9.38 -32.27 -16.65
C LYS A 595 -10.79 -32.71 -16.21
N GLY A 596 -11.79 -31.88 -16.49
CA GLY A 596 -13.20 -32.19 -16.25
C GLY A 596 -13.55 -32.20 -14.77
N LEU A 597 -12.89 -31.35 -13.99
CA LEU A 597 -13.27 -31.07 -12.61
C LEU A 597 -14.46 -30.10 -12.61
N ASN A 598 -15.36 -30.28 -11.64
CA ASN A 598 -16.47 -29.34 -11.45
C ASN A 598 -15.92 -28.06 -10.80
N PRO A 599 -16.16 -26.87 -11.39
CA PRO A 599 -15.95 -25.60 -10.70
C PRO A 599 -16.76 -25.58 -9.39
N GLY A 600 -16.28 -24.86 -8.40
CA GLY A 600 -16.95 -24.73 -7.10
C GLY A 600 -16.78 -25.86 -6.13
N THR A 601 -16.04 -26.88 -6.52
CA THR A 601 -16.00 -28.12 -5.78
C THR A 601 -14.64 -28.26 -5.14
N LYS A 602 -14.61 -28.48 -3.81
CA LYS A 602 -13.39 -28.86 -3.10
C LYS A 602 -12.97 -30.28 -3.52
N TYR A 603 -11.73 -30.42 -3.95
CA TYR A 603 -11.10 -31.70 -4.28
C TYR A 603 -9.91 -31.96 -3.37
N TYR A 604 -9.75 -33.23 -3.03
CA TYR A 604 -8.60 -33.78 -2.33
C TYR A 604 -7.82 -34.62 -3.31
N PHE A 605 -6.50 -34.62 -3.21
CA PHE A 605 -5.67 -35.50 -4.00
C PHE A 605 -4.51 -36.09 -3.19
N ARG A 606 -4.07 -37.25 -3.66
CA ARG A 606 -2.91 -37.96 -3.15
C ARG A 606 -2.05 -38.39 -4.33
N ILE A 607 -0.76 -38.20 -4.19
CA ILE A 607 0.22 -38.63 -5.19
C ILE A 607 0.60 -40.09 -4.89
N GLN A 608 0.82 -40.90 -5.90
CA GLN A 608 1.51 -42.16 -5.76
C GLN A 608 2.58 -42.21 -6.83
N ALA A 609 3.76 -42.70 -6.48
CA ALA A 609 4.79 -43.02 -7.43
C ALA A 609 4.86 -44.55 -7.53
N LYS A 610 5.15 -45.09 -8.71
CA LYS A 610 5.33 -46.54 -8.90
C LYS A 610 6.58 -46.80 -9.71
N ASP A 611 7.60 -47.35 -9.09
CA ASP A 611 8.82 -47.77 -9.76
C ASP A 611 8.71 -49.21 -10.32
N VAL A 612 9.81 -49.74 -10.86
CA VAL A 612 9.88 -51.12 -11.39
C VAL A 612 9.68 -52.20 -10.32
N TYR A 613 9.77 -51.84 -9.03
CA TYR A 613 9.57 -52.71 -7.88
C TYR A 613 8.19 -52.54 -7.23
N ASN A 614 7.27 -51.82 -7.88
CA ASN A 614 5.90 -51.59 -7.42
C ASN A 614 5.78 -50.83 -6.09
N GLN A 615 6.83 -50.16 -5.63
CA GLN A 615 6.81 -49.39 -4.38
C GLN A 615 6.06 -48.07 -4.59
N SER A 616 5.33 -47.61 -3.56
CA SER A 616 4.70 -46.29 -3.55
C SER A 616 4.75 -45.69 -2.15
N ASP A 617 5.20 -44.44 -2.01
CA ASP A 617 4.92 -43.65 -0.81
C ASP A 617 4.49 -42.23 -1.18
N SER A 618 3.31 -41.86 -0.70
CA SER A 618 2.94 -40.49 -0.35
C SER A 618 1.90 -40.68 0.75
N ARG A 619 2.19 -40.13 1.93
CA ARG A 619 1.28 -40.16 3.09
C ARG A 619 0.48 -38.85 3.21
N ARG A 620 0.88 -37.82 2.45
CA ARG A 620 0.25 -36.49 2.38
C ARG A 620 -1.04 -36.54 1.54
N ILE A 621 -2.13 -35.99 2.07
CA ILE A 621 -3.35 -35.65 1.31
C ILE A 621 -3.33 -34.14 1.13
N ASN A 622 -3.19 -33.67 -0.10
CA ASN A 622 -3.23 -32.25 -0.42
C ASN A 622 -4.68 -31.85 -0.72
N GLN A 623 -5.10 -30.67 -0.26
CA GLN A 623 -6.42 -30.10 -0.52
C GLN A 623 -6.35 -28.99 -1.57
N LEU A 624 -7.39 -28.88 -2.39
CA LEU A 624 -7.51 -27.88 -3.44
C LEU A 624 -8.98 -27.48 -3.59
N PHE A 625 -9.26 -26.19 -3.53
CA PHE A 625 -10.57 -25.65 -3.88
C PHE A 625 -10.58 -25.22 -5.36
N LEU A 626 -11.52 -25.73 -6.16
CA LEU A 626 -11.85 -25.09 -7.44
C LEU A 626 -12.95 -24.07 -7.18
N PRO A 627 -12.75 -22.76 -7.43
CA PRO A 627 -13.74 -21.73 -7.16
C PRO A 627 -15.04 -21.91 -7.96
N GLU A 628 -16.19 -21.52 -7.39
CA GLU A 628 -17.49 -21.55 -8.07
C GLU A 628 -17.54 -20.45 -9.12
N LEU A 629 -17.84 -20.79 -10.38
CA LEU A 629 -18.39 -19.79 -11.28
C LEU A 629 -19.83 -19.52 -10.83
N LYS A 630 -20.12 -18.29 -10.37
CA LYS A 630 -21.49 -17.78 -10.34
C LYS A 630 -22.07 -17.96 -11.74
N LYS A 631 -22.90 -18.98 -11.94
CA LYS A 631 -23.77 -19.04 -13.11
C LYS A 631 -24.62 -17.79 -13.06
N ILE A 632 -24.44 -16.90 -14.02
CA ILE A 632 -25.40 -15.83 -14.30
C ILE A 632 -26.75 -16.54 -14.50
N GLN A 633 -27.63 -16.47 -13.51
CA GLN A 633 -29.04 -16.76 -13.70
C GLN A 633 -29.52 -15.73 -14.73
N PRO A 634 -30.08 -16.14 -15.88
CA PRO A 634 -30.82 -15.20 -16.70
C PRO A 634 -31.89 -14.56 -15.80
N ARG A 635 -31.81 -13.25 -15.60
CA ARG A 635 -32.74 -12.52 -14.73
C ARG A 635 -34.17 -12.90 -15.13
N ASP A 636 -34.94 -13.34 -14.15
CA ASP A 636 -36.39 -13.49 -14.30
C ASP A 636 -37.01 -12.09 -14.43
N PHE A 637 -37.48 -11.75 -15.63
CA PHE A 637 -38.16 -10.48 -15.92
C PHE A 637 -39.61 -10.44 -15.42
N SER A 638 -40.05 -11.41 -14.61
CA SER A 638 -41.43 -11.50 -14.11
C SER A 638 -41.86 -10.37 -13.17
N LEU A 639 -40.92 -9.56 -12.65
CA LEU A 639 -41.21 -8.43 -11.75
C LEU A 639 -41.32 -7.05 -12.43
N LEU A 640 -41.12 -6.95 -13.75
CA LEU A 640 -41.27 -5.68 -14.49
C LEU A 640 -42.73 -5.34 -14.91
N LYS A 641 -43.75 -5.98 -14.32
CA LYS A 641 -45.17 -5.71 -14.64
C LYS A 641 -45.96 -4.92 -13.59
N SER A 642 -45.35 -4.43 -12.51
CA SER A 642 -46.09 -3.65 -11.50
C SER A 642 -45.38 -2.37 -11.06
N ALA A 643 -45.27 -1.42 -11.98
CA ALA A 643 -45.21 0.01 -11.65
C ALA A 643 -45.80 0.84 -12.80
N GLY A 644 -47.06 0.56 -13.13
CA GLY A 644 -47.85 1.48 -13.95
C GLY A 644 -48.25 2.71 -13.12
N LYS A 645 -47.67 3.87 -13.41
CA LYS A 645 -48.34 5.17 -13.22
C LYS A 645 -48.14 6.03 -14.46
N ASN A 646 -49.29 6.44 -14.99
CA ASN A 646 -49.50 7.16 -16.25
C ASN A 646 -48.83 8.54 -16.27
N PHE A 647 -48.11 8.86 -17.35
CA PHE A 647 -47.94 10.25 -17.77
C PHE A 647 -49.05 10.60 -18.77
N GLN A 648 -50.00 11.41 -18.33
CA GLN A 648 -50.95 12.11 -19.18
C GLN A 648 -50.21 13.21 -19.95
N LYS A 649 -50.43 13.23 -21.27
CA LYS A 649 -49.96 14.24 -22.21
C LYS A 649 -50.53 15.60 -21.83
N LYS A 650 -49.68 16.57 -21.47
CA LYS A 650 -50.07 17.98 -21.36
C LYS A 650 -49.80 18.62 -22.73
N GLU A 651 -50.86 18.87 -23.49
CA GLU A 651 -50.80 19.71 -24.69
C GLU A 651 -50.42 21.13 -24.29
N ILE A 652 -49.36 21.66 -24.91
CA ILE A 652 -49.03 23.08 -24.90
C ILE A 652 -49.39 23.59 -26.29
N ASP A 653 -50.34 24.51 -26.34
CA ASP A 653 -50.74 25.25 -27.54
C ASP A 653 -49.56 26.05 -28.09
N ASN A 654 -49.25 25.82 -29.36
CA ASN A 654 -48.34 26.66 -30.15
C ASN A 654 -49.04 27.97 -30.54
N LYS A 655 -48.40 29.10 -30.22
CA LYS A 655 -48.53 30.32 -31.03
C LYS A 655 -47.13 30.84 -31.39
N GLU A 656 -46.85 30.69 -32.69
CA GLU A 656 -46.07 31.54 -33.59
C GLU A 656 -44.93 32.37 -32.97
N ASP A 657 -43.69 32.05 -33.33
CA ASP A 657 -42.94 32.92 -34.24
C ASP A 657 -41.80 32.17 -34.95
N ASN A 658 -41.59 32.54 -36.22
CA ASN A 658 -40.70 31.92 -37.19
C ASN A 658 -39.22 32.21 -36.87
N ASP A 659 -38.37 31.18 -36.81
CA ASP A 659 -37.03 31.26 -37.38
C ASP A 659 -36.59 29.93 -38.02
N SER A 660 -35.78 30.06 -39.06
CA SER A 660 -35.59 29.15 -40.18
C SER A 660 -34.42 28.15 -40.00
N GLN A 661 -34.07 27.79 -38.77
CA GLN A 661 -33.04 26.77 -38.47
C GLN A 661 -33.59 25.44 -37.91
N GLY A 662 -34.91 25.33 -37.65
CA GLY A 662 -35.52 24.13 -37.09
C GLY A 662 -35.94 23.03 -38.08
N ARG A 663 -35.80 23.24 -39.40
CA ARG A 663 -36.27 22.27 -40.43
C ARG A 663 -35.19 21.30 -40.93
N GLU A 664 -33.91 21.57 -40.70
CA GLU A 664 -32.83 20.70 -41.18
C GLU A 664 -32.45 19.59 -40.18
N TYR A 665 -32.76 19.77 -38.90
CA TYR A 665 -32.49 18.78 -37.84
C TYR A 665 -33.58 17.71 -37.67
N SER A 666 -34.83 18.01 -38.06
CA SER A 666 -35.96 17.06 -37.92
C SER A 666 -36.09 16.07 -39.09
N GLU A 667 -35.48 16.35 -40.24
CA GLU A 667 -35.47 15.44 -41.39
C GLU A 667 -34.32 14.40 -41.34
N LYS A 668 -33.20 14.70 -40.65
CA LYS A 668 -32.08 13.75 -40.45
C LYS A 668 -32.35 12.68 -39.39
N LEU A 669 -33.03 13.02 -38.30
CA LEU A 669 -33.39 12.05 -37.25
C LEU A 669 -34.51 11.08 -37.66
N ASN A 670 -35.31 11.43 -38.67
CA ASN A 670 -36.39 10.57 -39.17
C ASN A 670 -35.94 9.57 -40.24
N SER A 671 -34.81 9.80 -40.93
CA SER A 671 -34.25 8.84 -41.90
C SER A 671 -33.45 7.73 -41.21
N GLU A 672 -32.69 8.03 -40.15
CA GLU A 672 -31.94 7.03 -39.38
C GLU A 672 -32.84 6.12 -38.52
N ASN A 673 -33.99 6.64 -38.06
CA ASN A 673 -34.95 5.85 -37.27
C ASN A 673 -35.85 4.92 -38.10
N GLN A 674 -35.90 5.07 -39.44
CA GLN A 674 -36.62 4.14 -40.32
C GLN A 674 -35.76 2.94 -40.75
N GLU A 675 -34.44 3.08 -40.88
CA GLU A 675 -33.55 1.94 -41.22
C GLU A 675 -33.40 0.94 -40.06
N ASN A 676 -33.44 1.40 -38.81
CA ASN A 676 -33.28 0.53 -37.64
C ASN A 676 -34.54 -0.28 -37.26
N ARG A 677 -35.70 0.02 -37.87
CA ARG A 677 -36.97 -0.68 -37.59
C ARG A 677 -37.27 -1.87 -38.51
N SER A 678 -36.38 -2.19 -39.46
CA SER A 678 -36.62 -3.24 -40.45
C SER A 678 -35.58 -4.37 -40.52
N GLN A 679 -34.58 -4.39 -39.63
CA GLN A 679 -33.54 -5.43 -39.63
C GLN A 679 -33.78 -6.49 -38.55
N THR A 680 -33.64 -7.75 -38.93
CA THR A 680 -33.80 -8.89 -38.01
C THR A 680 -32.54 -9.09 -37.14
N PRO A 681 -32.66 -9.70 -35.94
CA PRO A 681 -31.52 -9.89 -35.04
C PRO A 681 -30.31 -10.60 -35.68
N GLN A 682 -30.54 -11.46 -36.68
CA GLN A 682 -29.47 -12.16 -37.40
C GLN A 682 -28.67 -11.24 -38.33
N GLU A 683 -29.29 -10.21 -38.92
CA GLU A 683 -28.62 -9.22 -39.79
C GLU A 683 -27.77 -8.23 -38.98
N GLN A 684 -28.17 -7.95 -37.73
CA GLN A 684 -27.39 -7.11 -36.81
C GLN A 684 -26.13 -7.83 -36.29
N ILE A 685 -26.21 -9.14 -36.05
CA ILE A 685 -25.06 -9.97 -35.67
C ILE A 685 -24.06 -10.09 -36.83
N GLN A 686 -24.54 -10.26 -38.07
CA GLN A 686 -23.66 -10.35 -39.23
C GLN A 686 -22.91 -9.05 -39.53
N LYS A 687 -23.56 -7.88 -39.35
CA LYS A 687 -22.88 -6.56 -39.44
C LYS A 687 -21.87 -6.32 -38.33
N PHE A 688 -22.09 -6.89 -37.14
CA PHE A 688 -21.15 -6.82 -36.03
C PHE A 688 -19.90 -7.67 -36.31
N GLU A 689 -20.07 -8.88 -36.85
CA GLU A 689 -18.96 -9.74 -37.29
C GLU A 689 -18.18 -9.15 -38.48
N GLU A 690 -18.84 -8.49 -39.44
CA GLU A 690 -18.18 -7.78 -40.54
C GLU A 690 -17.33 -6.57 -40.05
N ARG A 691 -17.77 -5.86 -39.00
CA ARG A 691 -16.99 -4.76 -38.37
C ARG A 691 -15.75 -5.28 -37.63
N GLN A 692 -15.85 -6.42 -36.95
CA GLN A 692 -14.71 -7.08 -36.31
C GLN A 692 -13.69 -7.62 -37.34
N THR A 693 -14.15 -7.98 -38.54
CA THR A 693 -13.28 -8.43 -39.63
C THR A 693 -12.60 -7.26 -40.36
N SER A 694 -13.23 -6.07 -40.37
CA SER A 694 -12.70 -4.82 -40.92
C SER A 694 -11.54 -4.22 -40.09
N GLN A 695 -11.57 -4.37 -38.76
CA GLN A 695 -10.51 -3.90 -37.86
C GLN A 695 -9.25 -4.77 -37.84
N LYS A 696 -9.20 -5.90 -38.56
CA LYS A 696 -8.02 -6.78 -38.68
C LYS A 696 -7.16 -6.56 -39.94
N LYS A 697 -7.23 -5.39 -40.59
CA LYS A 697 -6.37 -5.06 -41.74
C LYS A 697 -5.39 -3.92 -41.46
N SER A 698 -4.42 -4.18 -40.60
CA SER A 698 -3.17 -3.40 -40.53
C SER A 698 -2.08 -4.14 -39.74
N PHE A 699 -1.71 -5.35 -40.19
CA PHE A 699 -0.43 -5.96 -39.86
C PHE A 699 0.15 -6.64 -41.10
N VAL A 700 1.02 -5.92 -41.82
CA VAL A 700 1.85 -6.47 -42.88
C VAL A 700 3.07 -7.11 -42.21
N TRP A 701 3.11 -8.44 -42.20
CA TRP A 701 4.30 -9.21 -41.81
C TRP A 701 5.31 -9.24 -42.96
N TRP A 702 6.55 -8.81 -42.70
CA TRP A 702 7.70 -9.16 -43.54
C TRP A 702 8.25 -10.52 -43.09
N ASN A 703 8.39 -11.44 -44.05
CA ASN A 703 8.85 -12.81 -43.86
C ASN A 703 10.30 -12.95 -44.36
N PRO A 704 11.28 -13.39 -43.55
CA PRO A 704 12.56 -13.85 -44.05
C PRO A 704 12.62 -15.39 -43.98
N SER A 705 12.21 -16.07 -45.05
CA SER A 705 12.58 -17.48 -45.25
C SER A 705 12.50 -17.92 -46.71
N THR A 706 13.49 -17.51 -47.52
CA THR A 706 13.94 -18.29 -48.69
C THR A 706 15.45 -18.11 -48.90
N TRP A 707 16.21 -19.10 -48.38
CA TRP A 707 17.40 -19.78 -48.92
C TRP A 707 18.51 -18.94 -49.58
N PHE A 708 19.70 -18.94 -48.96
CA PHE A 708 20.94 -19.58 -49.47
C PHE A 708 21.98 -19.74 -48.35
#